data_AF-A0A941Y4Y8-F1
#
_entry.id   AF-A0A941Y4Y8-F1
#
_cell.length_a   1.000
_cell.length_b   1.000
_cell.length_c   1.000
_cell.angle_alpha   90.00
_cell.angle_beta   90.00
_cell.angle_gamma   90.00
#
_symmetry.space_group_name_H-M   'P 1'
#
loop_
_entity.id
_entity.type
_entity.pdbx_description
1 polymer ?
#
loop_
_entity_poly.entity_id
_entity_poly.type
_entity_poly.pdbx_seq_one_letter_code
_entity_poly.pdbx_strand_id
1 'polypeptide(L)'
;DSILIDEARTPLIISGPADGASNWYTEFARLAPLMEKDVHYEVDLRKRTVGVHELGVEFVEDQLGIDNLYEAANSPLVSYLNNSLKAKELFQRDKDYIVRNGEVFIVDEFTGRVLIGRRYNEGMHQAIEAKEHVEIKAENQTLATITLQNYFRLYNKLSGMTGTAQTEAAELHEIYKLGVVPIPTNRDMVRADQSDLIYKTEEAKYIAVVDDVSERYEKGQPVLIGTTSVERSEYLSRQFTKRKIPHNVLNAKYHEQEANIIAEAGRLGSITVATNMAGRGTDIVLGGNVDFLADKRLRDQGLDPVETPEDYEAAWDATLTKIKEEADAEAEDVRAVGGLYVLGTERHESRRIDNQLRGRSGRQGDPGESRFYLSLGDELMRRFNGATLESLLTRLNLPEDVPIEAKMVTRAIKSAQTQVEQQNFEVRKNVLKYDEVMNQQRKVIYDERRMILEGENLQEQAHKMLVDVITAYVNGATAEGYAEDWDLEALWTALKTLYPVGVDHHDLVDSDAIGEPGELTREELLDVLIADVERAYAEREKHLEGIAGEGAMRQLERNILLNVIDRKWREHLYEMDYLKEGIGLRAMAQRDPLVEYQREGYDMFVGMLDALKEESVGFLFNVTVEAAPAPAVAPVDAPTGLAEFAQAAAAKAQDSAGQGGVATKERAAAPSALRAKGIADEAPPLTYTGPSEDGTPEVQRDGAGPRHAAAASGGGSRRERREAARRQAKAAPKSHRRG
;
A
#
# COMPACT_ATOMS: atom_id res chain seq x y z
N ASP A 1 -5.25 -3.91 -17.85
CA ASP A 1 -5.38 -2.44 -17.96
C ASP A 1 -5.83 -1.85 -16.62
N SER A 2 -6.91 -2.30 -15.99
CA SER A 2 -7.28 -1.76 -14.66
C SER A 2 -6.18 -1.94 -13.60
N ILE A 3 -5.66 -3.16 -13.40
CA ILE A 3 -4.64 -3.42 -12.36
C ILE A 3 -3.28 -2.82 -12.76
N LEU A 4 -2.74 -3.23 -13.91
CA LEU A 4 -1.38 -2.86 -14.32
C LEU A 4 -1.24 -1.40 -14.80
N ILE A 5 -2.34 -0.66 -14.98
CA ILE A 5 -2.33 0.74 -15.44
C ILE A 5 -3.10 1.61 -14.44
N ASP A 6 -4.42 1.45 -14.27
CA ASP A 6 -5.20 2.37 -13.41
C ASP A 6 -4.79 2.31 -11.92
N GLU A 7 -4.64 1.11 -11.36
CA GLU A 7 -4.28 0.91 -9.95
C GLU A 7 -2.79 1.11 -9.68
N ALA A 8 -1.96 0.97 -10.71
CA ALA A 8 -0.51 1.15 -10.68
C ALA A 8 -0.06 2.61 -10.39
N ARG A 9 -1.01 3.51 -10.11
CA ARG A 9 -0.77 4.87 -9.59
C ARG A 9 -0.37 4.87 -8.11
N THR A 10 -0.75 3.84 -7.37
CA THR A 10 -0.56 3.77 -5.91
C THR A 10 0.30 2.57 -5.56
N PRO A 11 1.38 2.76 -4.76
CA PRO A 11 2.17 1.64 -4.26
C PRO A 11 1.40 0.85 -3.19
N LEU A 12 1.82 -0.40 -2.96
CA LEU A 12 1.43 -1.19 -1.79
C LEU A 12 2.36 -0.84 -0.65
N ILE A 13 1.82 -0.40 0.49
CA ILE A 13 2.61 0.05 1.65
C ILE A 13 2.11 -0.64 2.91
N ILE A 14 3.02 -1.26 3.65
CA ILE A 14 2.82 -1.72 5.02
C ILE A 14 3.47 -0.69 5.93
N SER A 15 2.67 -0.15 6.84
CA SER A 15 3.11 0.83 7.85
C SER A 15 2.95 0.24 9.25
N GLY A 16 3.82 0.66 10.16
CA GLY A 16 3.73 0.28 11.57
C GLY A 16 4.24 1.41 12.45
N PRO A 17 4.01 1.31 13.78
CA PRO A 17 4.49 2.32 14.70
C PRO A 17 6.01 2.43 14.62
N ALA A 18 6.49 3.65 14.50
CA ALA A 18 7.88 4.01 14.61
C ALA A 18 8.27 4.02 16.09
N ASP A 19 9.44 3.45 16.41
CA ASP A 19 10.07 3.60 17.73
C ASP A 19 10.72 4.99 17.92
N GLY A 20 10.41 5.95 17.04
CA GLY A 20 11.04 7.26 16.92
C GLY A 20 10.80 8.23 18.09
N ALA A 21 11.79 9.10 18.31
CA ALA A 21 11.86 10.04 19.42
C ALA A 21 10.85 11.19 19.30
N SER A 22 9.79 11.16 20.11
CA SER A 22 8.82 12.24 20.37
C SER A 22 9.44 13.60 20.75
N ASN A 23 10.74 13.61 21.07
CA ASN A 23 11.48 14.78 21.51
C ASN A 23 11.64 15.83 20.40
N TRP A 24 11.88 15.45 19.15
CA TRP A 24 12.12 16.41 18.05
C TRP A 24 10.87 17.22 17.70
N TYR A 25 9.71 16.58 17.64
CA TYR A 25 8.43 17.27 17.48
C TYR A 25 8.20 18.30 18.59
N THR A 26 8.58 17.98 19.83
CA THR A 26 8.49 18.90 20.97
C THR A 26 9.43 20.09 20.81
N GLU A 27 10.68 19.85 20.38
CA GLU A 27 11.67 20.90 20.18
C GLU A 27 11.30 21.84 19.02
N PHE A 28 10.86 21.31 17.87
CA PHE A 28 10.41 22.15 16.76
C PHE A 28 9.09 22.88 17.04
N ALA A 29 8.20 22.31 17.86
CA ALA A 29 7.04 23.04 18.37
C ALA A 29 7.44 24.21 19.29
N ARG A 30 8.57 24.11 20.00
CA ARG A 30 9.18 25.20 20.78
C ARG A 30 9.81 26.27 19.87
N LEU A 31 10.48 25.85 18.79
CA LEU A 31 11.18 26.75 17.85
C LEU A 31 10.24 27.51 16.91
N ALA A 32 9.21 26.84 16.36
CA ALA A 32 8.27 27.44 15.41
C ALA A 32 7.65 28.78 15.87
N PRO A 33 7.20 28.99 17.12
CA PRO A 33 6.70 30.28 17.58
C PRO A 33 7.76 31.36 17.71
N LEU A 34 9.03 31.01 17.90
CA LEU A 34 10.15 31.96 17.96
C LEU A 34 10.53 32.48 16.56
N MET A 35 10.20 31.74 15.51
CA MET A 35 10.42 32.17 14.14
C MET A 35 9.36 33.19 13.69
N GLU A 36 9.80 34.26 13.03
CA GLU A 36 8.93 35.34 12.56
C GLU A 36 8.57 35.16 11.07
N LYS A 37 7.28 35.31 10.77
CA LYS A 37 6.73 35.22 9.41
C LYS A 37 7.21 36.39 8.55
N ASP A 38 7.49 36.13 7.29
CA ASP A 38 8.05 37.05 6.29
C ASP A 38 9.48 37.52 6.60
N VAL A 39 10.12 36.96 7.64
CA VAL A 39 11.54 37.16 7.99
C VAL A 39 12.30 35.84 7.92
N HIS A 40 11.88 34.85 8.72
CA HIS A 40 12.51 33.53 8.77
C HIS A 40 11.85 32.53 7.81
N TYR A 41 10.58 32.74 7.46
CA TYR A 41 9.84 31.87 6.53
C TYR A 41 8.69 32.62 5.85
N GLU A 42 8.28 32.14 4.66
CA GLU A 42 7.11 32.62 3.91
C GLU A 42 5.99 31.58 3.87
N VAL A 43 4.75 32.04 3.72
CA VAL A 43 3.55 31.17 3.65
C VAL A 43 2.75 31.46 2.38
N ASP A 44 2.62 30.47 1.50
CA ASP A 44 1.71 30.53 0.35
C ASP A 44 0.36 29.90 0.72
N LEU A 45 -0.61 30.75 1.04
CA LEU A 45 -1.96 30.34 1.42
C LEU A 45 -2.75 29.68 0.28
N ARG A 46 -2.41 29.97 -1.00
CA ARG A 46 -3.11 29.39 -2.16
C ARG A 46 -2.64 27.97 -2.42
N LYS A 47 -1.33 27.73 -2.30
CA LYS A 47 -0.73 26.41 -2.48
C LYS A 47 -0.69 25.58 -1.19
N ARG A 48 -1.00 26.20 -0.03
CA ARG A 48 -0.89 25.61 1.31
C ARG A 48 0.51 25.08 1.58
N THR A 49 1.54 25.87 1.26
CA THR A 49 2.95 25.52 1.45
C THR A 49 3.67 26.57 2.26
N VAL A 50 4.74 26.16 2.95
CA VAL A 50 5.64 27.04 3.70
C VAL A 50 7.04 26.90 3.10
N GLY A 51 7.71 28.03 2.87
CA GLY A 51 9.11 28.09 2.45
C GLY A 51 9.95 28.70 3.56
N VAL A 52 11.05 28.04 3.95
CA VAL A 52 11.98 28.57 4.96
C VAL A 52 13.02 29.44 4.23
N HIS A 53 13.29 30.64 4.74
CA HIS A 53 14.32 31.53 4.22
C HIS A 53 15.69 31.19 4.81
N GLU A 54 16.76 31.70 4.20
CA GLU A 54 18.14 31.47 4.65
C GLU A 54 18.35 31.87 6.13
N LEU A 55 17.83 33.03 6.53
CA LEU A 55 17.84 33.49 7.93
C LEU A 55 17.08 32.55 8.89
N GLY A 56 16.06 31.85 8.39
CA GLY A 56 15.33 30.85 9.17
C GLY A 56 16.08 29.54 9.32
N VAL A 57 16.92 29.19 8.36
CA VAL A 57 17.81 28.01 8.42
C VAL A 57 18.92 28.28 9.43
N GLU A 58 19.62 29.42 9.33
CA GLU A 58 20.67 29.85 10.26
C GLU A 58 20.14 29.90 11.71
N PHE A 59 18.93 30.44 11.92
CA PHE A 59 18.29 30.47 13.23
C PHE A 59 18.11 29.07 13.84
N VAL A 60 17.74 28.08 13.03
CA VAL A 60 17.52 26.70 13.50
C VAL A 60 18.85 26.00 13.74
N GLU A 61 19.84 26.22 12.88
CA GLU A 61 21.21 25.73 13.04
C GLU A 61 21.84 26.20 14.36
N ASP A 62 21.73 27.50 14.66
CA ASP A 62 22.19 28.10 15.92
C ASP A 62 21.48 27.53 17.15
N GLN A 63 20.16 27.31 17.07
CA GLN A 63 19.38 26.79 18.19
C GLN A 63 19.67 25.31 18.49
N LEU A 64 20.00 24.53 17.47
CA LEU A 64 20.30 23.11 17.59
C LEU A 64 21.80 22.82 17.76
N GLY A 65 22.66 23.81 17.50
CA GLY A 65 24.12 23.66 17.55
C GLY A 65 24.65 22.75 16.43
N ILE A 66 24.04 22.82 15.25
CA ILE A 66 24.42 22.01 14.07
C ILE A 66 24.95 22.93 12.97
N ASP A 67 25.94 22.45 12.22
CA ASP A 67 26.60 23.27 11.18
C ASP A 67 25.78 23.37 9.88
N ASN A 68 24.97 22.36 9.56
CA ASN A 68 24.15 22.35 8.35
C ASN A 68 22.88 21.51 8.53
N LEU A 69 21.72 22.15 8.37
CA LEU A 69 20.41 21.50 8.45
C LEU A 69 20.14 20.53 7.27
N TYR A 70 20.82 20.71 6.14
CA TYR A 70 20.66 19.93 4.91
C TYR A 70 21.68 18.80 4.72
N GLU A 71 22.47 18.49 5.76
CA GLU A 71 23.31 17.29 5.76
C GLU A 71 22.45 16.01 5.76
N ALA A 72 22.93 14.94 5.11
CA ALA A 72 22.19 13.68 4.99
C ALA A 72 21.75 13.10 6.35
N ALA A 73 22.57 13.25 7.40
CA ALA A 73 22.27 12.84 8.77
C ALA A 73 21.17 13.69 9.45
N ASN A 74 20.93 14.91 8.98
CA ASN A 74 19.97 15.87 9.52
C ASN A 74 18.68 15.97 8.68
N SER A 75 18.55 15.16 7.63
CA SER A 75 17.41 15.16 6.70
C SER A 75 16.01 15.16 7.39
N PRO A 76 15.77 14.43 8.50
CA PRO A 76 14.48 14.47 9.21
C PRO A 76 14.16 15.83 9.83
N LEU A 77 15.18 16.59 10.25
CA LEU A 77 15.01 17.88 10.93
C LEU A 77 14.34 18.91 10.03
N VAL A 78 14.64 18.88 8.73
CA VAL A 78 13.99 19.73 7.72
C VAL A 78 12.49 19.46 7.68
N SER A 79 12.08 18.19 7.74
CA SER A 79 10.67 17.82 7.72
C SER A 79 9.97 18.26 9.01
N TYR A 80 10.58 18.02 10.18
CA TYR A 80 10.02 18.48 11.46
C TYR A 80 9.86 19.99 11.52
N LEU A 81 10.83 20.76 11.02
CA LEU A 81 10.76 22.21 10.92
C LEU A 81 9.58 22.64 10.03
N ASN A 82 9.51 22.09 8.82
CA ASN A 82 8.47 22.44 7.85
C ASN A 82 7.08 22.08 8.38
N ASN A 83 6.93 20.89 8.96
CA ASN A 83 5.68 20.44 9.55
C ASN A 83 5.27 21.29 10.76
N SER A 84 6.21 21.73 11.58
CA SER A 84 5.92 22.62 12.72
C SER A 84 5.47 24.01 12.26
N LEU A 85 6.07 24.55 11.20
CA LEU A 85 5.65 25.82 10.60
C LEU A 85 4.31 25.72 9.88
N LYS A 86 4.07 24.63 9.13
CA LYS A 86 2.76 24.31 8.55
C LYS A 86 1.71 24.20 9.65
N ALA A 87 2.01 23.51 10.75
CA ALA A 87 1.10 23.35 11.89
C ALA A 87 0.74 24.72 12.47
N LYS A 88 1.73 25.60 12.63
CA LYS A 88 1.55 26.95 13.15
C LYS A 88 0.64 27.80 12.26
N GLU A 89 0.89 27.84 10.96
CA GLU A 89 0.30 28.83 10.03
C GLU A 89 -0.92 28.33 9.24
N LEU A 90 -0.92 27.06 8.83
CA LEU A 90 -1.91 26.51 7.89
C LEU A 90 -3.04 25.71 8.56
N PHE A 91 -2.86 25.32 9.82
CA PHE A 91 -3.85 24.54 10.57
C PHE A 91 -4.30 25.32 11.80
N GLN A 92 -5.58 25.68 11.82
CA GLN A 92 -6.21 26.47 12.86
C GLN A 92 -7.03 25.60 13.80
N ARG A 93 -6.75 25.74 15.09
CA ARG A 93 -7.57 25.15 16.15
C ARG A 93 -8.99 25.73 16.11
N ASP A 94 -9.97 24.87 16.38
CA ASP A 94 -11.41 25.13 16.34
C ASP A 94 -11.97 25.43 14.93
N LYS A 95 -11.16 25.27 13.89
CA LYS A 95 -11.58 25.34 12.48
C LYS A 95 -11.25 24.06 11.73
N ASP A 96 -9.96 23.72 11.64
CA ASP A 96 -9.47 22.52 10.92
C ASP A 96 -9.41 21.29 11.85
N TYR A 97 -9.21 21.51 13.15
CA TYR A 97 -9.17 20.45 14.16
C TYR A 97 -9.61 21.00 15.53
N ILE A 98 -10.00 20.09 16.43
CA ILE A 98 -10.27 20.39 17.85
C ILE A 98 -9.42 19.49 18.73
N VAL A 99 -9.09 19.97 19.92
CA VAL A 99 -8.39 19.18 20.94
C VAL A 99 -9.37 18.79 22.03
N ARG A 100 -9.55 17.48 22.29
CA ARG A 100 -10.45 16.97 23.32
C ARG A 100 -9.81 15.78 24.02
N ASN A 101 -9.88 15.74 25.36
CA ASN A 101 -9.31 14.67 26.18
C ASN A 101 -7.83 14.37 25.92
N GLY A 102 -7.02 15.38 25.56
CA GLY A 102 -5.63 15.17 25.19
C GLY A 102 -5.45 14.43 23.86
N GLU A 103 -6.39 14.57 22.93
CA GLU A 103 -6.27 14.04 21.56
C GLU A 103 -6.73 15.10 20.54
N VAL A 104 -6.05 15.12 19.38
CA VAL A 104 -6.39 15.99 18.25
C VAL A 104 -7.40 15.28 17.34
N PHE A 105 -8.55 15.91 17.10
CA PHE A 105 -9.56 15.42 16.17
C PHE A 105 -9.75 16.36 14.99
N ILE A 106 -9.76 15.82 13.77
CA ILE A 106 -10.00 16.58 12.55
C ILE A 106 -11.47 16.98 12.46
N VAL A 107 -11.74 18.21 12.04
CA VAL A 107 -13.09 18.71 11.78
C VAL A 107 -13.27 18.89 10.28
N ASP A 108 -14.39 18.41 9.76
CA ASP A 108 -14.79 18.68 8.38
C ASP A 108 -15.21 20.16 8.23
N GLU A 109 -14.52 20.89 7.34
CA GLU A 109 -14.71 22.33 7.10
C GLU A 109 -16.14 22.66 6.65
N PHE A 110 -16.83 21.74 5.96
CA PHE A 110 -18.18 22.00 5.44
C PHE A 110 -19.29 21.64 6.43
N THR A 111 -19.10 20.56 7.19
CA THR A 111 -20.15 20.03 8.07
C THR A 111 -19.95 20.34 9.55
N GLY A 112 -18.75 20.78 9.95
CA GLY A 112 -18.36 20.97 11.34
C GLY A 112 -18.34 19.67 12.16
N ARG A 113 -18.41 18.51 11.49
CA ARG A 113 -18.42 17.20 12.16
C ARG A 113 -17.01 16.76 12.49
N VAL A 114 -16.88 16.15 13.66
CA VAL A 114 -15.62 15.54 14.12
C VAL A 114 -15.41 14.21 13.41
N LEU A 115 -14.32 14.09 12.66
CA LEU A 115 -13.93 12.90 11.93
C LEU A 115 -13.09 11.98 12.82
N ILE A 116 -13.77 11.10 13.57
CA ILE A 116 -13.13 10.18 14.51
C ILE A 116 -12.29 9.15 13.75
N GLY A 117 -11.05 8.92 14.21
CA GLY A 117 -10.14 7.92 13.66
C GLY A 117 -9.30 8.39 12.46
N ARG A 118 -9.52 9.61 11.96
CA ARG A 118 -8.68 10.22 10.92
C ARG A 118 -7.51 10.99 11.53
N ARG A 119 -6.36 10.89 10.90
CA ARG A 119 -5.12 11.60 11.26
C ARG A 119 -4.57 12.33 10.03
N TYR A 120 -3.78 13.36 10.27
CA TYR A 120 -2.99 13.98 9.20
C TYR A 120 -1.75 13.11 8.92
N ASN A 121 -1.31 13.07 7.67
CA ASN A 121 -0.17 12.23 7.25
C ASN A 121 1.17 12.95 7.46
N GLU A 122 2.29 12.27 7.20
CA GLU A 122 3.62 12.89 7.04
C GLU A 122 4.11 13.65 8.29
N GLY A 123 3.96 13.07 9.48
CA GLY A 123 4.30 13.75 10.75
C GLY A 123 3.46 14.98 11.11
N MET A 124 2.51 15.39 10.26
CA MET A 124 1.71 16.60 10.44
C MET A 124 0.77 16.49 11.65
N HIS A 125 0.24 15.29 11.92
CA HIS A 125 -0.62 15.08 13.09
C HIS A 125 0.17 15.20 14.38
N GLN A 126 1.39 14.67 14.41
CA GLN A 126 2.33 14.75 15.51
C GLN A 126 2.81 16.19 15.72
N ALA A 127 3.08 16.94 14.65
CA ALA A 127 3.41 18.36 14.72
C ALA A 127 2.26 19.20 15.31
N ILE A 128 1.00 18.87 14.99
CA ILE A 128 -0.17 19.52 15.61
C ILE A 128 -0.35 19.08 17.07
N GLU A 129 -0.15 17.79 17.38
CA GLU A 129 -0.15 17.28 18.77
C GLU A 129 0.91 18.04 19.60
N ALA A 130 2.12 18.22 19.08
CA ALA A 130 3.21 18.95 19.72
C ALA A 130 2.91 20.46 19.87
N LYS A 131 2.40 21.11 18.81
CA LYS A 131 1.96 22.52 18.82
C LYS A 131 0.93 22.79 19.93
N GLU A 132 0.01 21.87 20.15
CA GLU A 132 -1.07 21.99 21.14
C GLU A 132 -0.69 21.45 22.52
N HIS A 133 0.57 21.07 22.71
CA HIS A 133 1.09 20.46 23.95
C HIS A 133 0.31 19.20 24.38
N VAL A 134 -0.08 18.40 23.40
CA VAL A 134 -0.75 17.10 23.56
C VAL A 134 0.30 15.99 23.59
N GLU A 135 -0.01 14.87 24.25
CA GLU A 135 0.84 13.67 24.23
C GLU A 135 0.99 13.18 22.78
N ILE A 136 2.23 13.20 22.29
CA ILE A 136 2.57 12.85 20.92
C ILE A 136 2.55 11.34 20.79
N LYS A 137 1.68 10.84 19.93
CA LYS A 137 1.64 9.39 19.65
C LYS A 137 2.68 9.05 18.60
N ALA A 138 3.26 7.86 18.73
CA ALA A 138 4.24 7.32 17.79
C ALA A 138 3.76 7.49 16.33
N GLU A 139 4.67 7.94 15.48
CA GLU A 139 4.44 8.06 14.04
C GLU A 139 4.27 6.67 13.41
N ASN A 140 3.54 6.56 12.31
CA ASN A 140 3.58 5.34 11.52
C ASN A 140 4.63 5.51 10.43
N GLN A 141 5.58 4.59 10.35
CA GLN A 141 6.59 4.58 9.30
C GLN A 141 6.35 3.42 8.34
N THR A 142 6.87 3.56 7.12
CA THR A 142 6.92 2.47 6.14
C THR A 142 7.81 1.33 6.63
N LEU A 143 7.27 0.12 6.67
CA LEU A 143 8.00 -1.11 6.99
C LEU A 143 8.32 -1.94 5.73
N ALA A 144 7.42 -1.90 4.75
CA ALA A 144 7.63 -2.52 3.45
C ALA A 144 6.79 -1.80 2.40
N THR A 145 7.37 -1.58 1.23
CA THR A 145 6.67 -0.99 0.08
C THR A 145 7.04 -1.73 -1.18
N ILE A 146 6.09 -1.88 -2.10
CA ILE A 146 6.35 -2.32 -3.47
C ILE A 146 5.30 -1.72 -4.42
N THR A 147 5.71 -1.29 -5.62
CA THR A 147 4.75 -0.89 -6.66
C THR A 147 4.17 -2.11 -7.37
N LEU A 148 2.93 -2.03 -7.88
CA LEU A 148 2.35 -3.10 -8.69
C LEU A 148 3.23 -3.43 -9.90
N GLN A 149 3.87 -2.43 -10.49
CA GLN A 149 4.85 -2.56 -11.55
C GLN A 149 5.98 -3.52 -11.15
N ASN A 150 6.70 -3.21 -10.07
CA ASN A 150 7.83 -4.04 -9.65
C ASN A 150 7.40 -5.39 -9.08
N TYR A 151 6.24 -5.47 -8.43
CA TYR A 151 5.68 -6.73 -7.96
C TYR A 151 5.43 -7.73 -9.10
N PHE A 152 4.69 -7.32 -10.14
CA PHE A 152 4.39 -8.22 -11.27
C PHE A 152 5.62 -8.54 -12.12
N ARG A 153 6.67 -7.70 -12.09
CA ARG A 153 7.96 -7.98 -12.74
C ARG A 153 8.75 -9.10 -12.09
N LEU A 154 8.41 -9.52 -10.87
CA LEU A 154 9.05 -10.67 -10.20
C LEU A 154 8.66 -12.00 -10.85
N TYR A 155 7.54 -12.06 -11.58
CA TYR A 155 7.06 -13.29 -12.19
C TYR A 155 7.88 -13.65 -13.43
N ASN A 156 8.35 -14.90 -13.50
CA ASN A 156 9.06 -15.44 -14.68
C ASN A 156 8.23 -15.37 -15.97
N LYS A 157 6.91 -15.51 -15.86
CA LYS A 157 5.98 -15.41 -16.98
C LYS A 157 4.78 -14.57 -16.55
N LEU A 158 4.54 -13.48 -17.28
CA LEU A 158 3.40 -12.60 -17.07
C LEU A 158 2.52 -12.59 -18.33
N SER A 159 1.21 -12.67 -18.12
CA SER A 159 0.19 -12.57 -19.17
C SER A 159 -1.07 -11.93 -18.60
N GLY A 160 -1.90 -11.32 -19.44
CA GLY A 160 -3.15 -10.71 -19.01
C GLY A 160 -4.19 -10.70 -20.11
N MET A 161 -5.45 -10.56 -19.70
CA MET A 161 -6.61 -10.45 -20.60
C MET A 161 -7.43 -9.21 -20.26
N THR A 162 -7.95 -8.54 -21.28
CA THR A 162 -8.87 -7.41 -21.14
C THR A 162 -9.48 -7.08 -22.51
N GLY A 163 -10.66 -6.46 -22.51
CA GLY A 163 -11.28 -5.96 -23.74
C GLY A 163 -10.64 -4.68 -24.29
N THR A 164 -9.79 -3.99 -23.52
CA THR A 164 -9.36 -2.63 -23.85
C THR A 164 -7.86 -2.34 -23.65
N ALA A 165 -6.96 -3.27 -24.02
CA ALA A 165 -5.51 -3.07 -23.84
C ALA A 165 -4.81 -2.25 -24.94
N GLN A 166 -5.39 -2.14 -26.15
CA GLN A 166 -4.65 -1.66 -27.33
C GLN A 166 -4.10 -0.23 -27.20
N THR A 167 -4.80 0.65 -26.46
CA THR A 167 -4.35 2.03 -26.23
C THR A 167 -3.12 2.10 -25.34
N GLU A 168 -2.99 1.18 -24.39
CA GLU A 168 -1.89 1.12 -23.40
C GLU A 168 -0.75 0.19 -23.85
N ALA A 169 -0.75 -0.26 -25.11
CA ALA A 169 0.21 -1.26 -25.60
C ALA A 169 1.67 -0.80 -25.46
N ALA A 170 1.94 0.49 -25.65
CA ALA A 170 3.28 1.05 -25.48
C ALA A 170 3.74 0.98 -24.01
N GLU A 171 2.90 1.41 -23.07
CA GLU A 171 3.20 1.38 -21.62
C GLU A 171 3.35 -0.07 -21.12
N LEU A 172 2.46 -0.97 -21.54
CA LEU A 172 2.53 -2.39 -21.19
C LEU A 172 3.82 -3.06 -21.69
N HIS A 173 4.27 -2.68 -22.89
CA HIS A 173 5.54 -3.18 -23.43
C HIS A 173 6.76 -2.58 -22.73
N GLU A 174 6.75 -1.27 -22.48
CA GLU A 174 7.86 -0.56 -21.84
C GLU A 174 8.11 -1.10 -20.43
N ILE A 175 7.07 -1.19 -19.60
CA ILE A 175 7.18 -1.55 -18.18
C ILE A 175 7.25 -3.07 -17.98
N TYR A 176 6.38 -3.83 -18.65
CA TYR A 176 6.18 -5.26 -18.38
C TYR A 176 6.67 -6.18 -19.50
N LYS A 177 7.18 -5.62 -20.61
CA LYS A 177 7.55 -6.40 -21.82
C LYS A 177 6.38 -7.23 -22.38
N LEU A 178 5.15 -6.77 -22.15
CA LEU A 178 3.94 -7.42 -22.65
C LEU A 178 3.57 -6.90 -24.05
N GLY A 179 3.39 -7.83 -24.99
CA GLY A 179 2.76 -7.53 -26.27
C GLY A 179 1.24 -7.55 -26.15
N VAL A 180 0.55 -6.68 -26.89
CA VAL A 180 -0.92 -6.65 -26.97
C VAL A 180 -1.35 -7.19 -28.33
N VAL A 181 -2.15 -8.26 -28.31
CA VAL A 181 -2.71 -8.89 -29.51
C VAL A 181 -4.22 -8.74 -29.49
N PRO A 182 -4.83 -7.99 -30.43
CA PRO A 182 -6.28 -7.93 -30.54
C PRO A 182 -6.81 -9.25 -31.12
N ILE A 183 -7.52 -10.01 -30.29
CA ILE A 183 -8.18 -11.25 -30.72
C ILE A 183 -9.48 -10.88 -31.44
N PRO A 184 -9.73 -11.41 -32.66
CA PRO A 184 -10.99 -11.21 -33.36
C PRO A 184 -12.18 -11.67 -32.51
N THR A 185 -13.30 -10.95 -32.60
CA THR A 185 -14.53 -11.35 -31.91
C THR A 185 -15.10 -12.62 -32.53
N ASN A 186 -15.80 -13.43 -31.72
CA ASN A 186 -16.46 -14.66 -32.19
C ASN A 186 -17.56 -14.39 -33.23
N ARG A 187 -18.25 -13.25 -33.09
CA ARG A 187 -19.29 -12.76 -33.99
C ARG A 187 -19.04 -11.30 -34.33
N ASP A 188 -19.61 -10.84 -35.43
CA ASP A 188 -19.49 -9.45 -35.87
C ASP A 188 -20.14 -8.49 -34.87
N MET A 189 -19.45 -7.39 -34.58
CA MET A 189 -19.93 -6.38 -33.64
C MET A 189 -20.88 -5.41 -34.36
N VAL A 190 -22.14 -5.39 -33.93
CA VAL A 190 -23.23 -4.60 -34.55
C VAL A 190 -23.78 -3.49 -33.66
N ARG A 191 -23.15 -3.23 -32.50
CA ARG A 191 -23.59 -2.17 -31.57
C ARG A 191 -23.53 -0.80 -32.22
N ALA A 192 -24.59 -0.03 -32.05
CA ALA A 192 -24.66 1.36 -32.47
C ALA A 192 -24.06 2.29 -31.39
N ASP A 193 -22.81 2.71 -31.58
CA ASP A 193 -22.16 3.71 -30.72
C ASP A 193 -22.52 5.13 -31.20
N GLN A 194 -23.45 5.77 -30.51
CA GLN A 194 -23.96 7.10 -30.84
C GLN A 194 -22.98 8.20 -30.44
N SER A 195 -23.09 9.35 -31.10
CA SER A 195 -22.35 10.56 -30.72
C SER A 195 -22.82 11.10 -29.36
N ASP A 196 -21.93 11.78 -28.65
CA ASP A 196 -22.22 12.38 -27.35
C ASP A 196 -23.25 13.52 -27.47
N LEU A 197 -24.20 13.59 -26.53
CA LEU A 197 -25.08 14.74 -26.36
C LEU A 197 -24.53 15.64 -25.26
N ILE A 198 -24.17 16.87 -25.61
CA ILE A 198 -23.50 17.81 -24.71
C ILE A 198 -24.48 18.91 -24.33
N TYR A 199 -24.72 19.11 -23.04
CA TYR A 199 -25.61 20.13 -22.50
C TYR A 199 -24.83 21.25 -21.84
N LYS A 200 -25.47 22.41 -21.74
CA LYS A 200 -24.87 23.57 -21.08
C LYS A 200 -24.74 23.34 -19.57
N THR A 201 -25.80 22.87 -18.91
CA THR A 201 -25.88 22.69 -17.46
C THR A 201 -26.07 21.22 -17.09
N GLU A 202 -25.65 20.84 -15.87
CA GLU A 202 -25.88 19.48 -15.35
C GLU A 202 -27.37 19.18 -15.19
N GLU A 203 -28.18 20.17 -14.82
CA GLU A 203 -29.62 20.01 -14.62
C GLU A 203 -30.32 19.61 -15.93
N ALA A 204 -30.03 20.33 -17.03
CA ALA A 204 -30.58 20.01 -18.35
C ALA A 204 -30.12 18.62 -18.83
N LYS A 205 -28.83 18.28 -18.62
CA LYS A 205 -28.29 16.94 -18.91
C LYS A 205 -29.12 15.86 -18.22
N TYR A 206 -29.33 15.97 -16.91
CA TYR A 206 -30.02 14.92 -16.16
C TYR A 206 -31.51 14.82 -16.47
N ILE A 207 -32.17 15.94 -16.81
CA ILE A 207 -33.55 15.90 -17.31
C ILE A 207 -33.61 15.09 -18.60
N ALA A 208 -32.72 15.38 -19.56
CA ALA A 208 -32.65 14.64 -20.83
C ALA A 208 -32.31 13.15 -20.64
N VAL A 209 -31.42 12.81 -19.70
CA VAL A 209 -31.12 11.42 -19.33
C VAL A 209 -32.37 10.72 -18.80
N VAL A 210 -33.11 11.36 -17.91
CA VAL A 210 -34.33 10.77 -17.32
C VAL A 210 -35.43 10.61 -18.36
N ASP A 211 -35.56 11.55 -19.30
CA ASP A 211 -36.51 11.46 -20.41
C ASP A 211 -36.17 10.29 -21.36
N ASP A 212 -34.91 10.14 -21.78
CA ASP A 212 -34.46 9.02 -22.62
C ASP A 212 -34.71 7.67 -21.92
N VAL A 213 -34.33 7.55 -20.64
CA VAL A 213 -34.58 6.32 -19.86
C VAL A 213 -36.08 6.03 -19.73
N SER A 214 -36.92 7.05 -19.56
CA SER A 214 -38.37 6.89 -19.49
C SER A 214 -38.94 6.32 -20.79
N GLU A 215 -38.54 6.86 -21.95
CA GLU A 215 -39.00 6.36 -23.25
C GLU A 215 -38.54 4.92 -23.52
N ARG A 216 -37.32 4.58 -23.10
CA ARG A 216 -36.75 3.23 -23.26
C ARG A 216 -37.42 2.22 -22.33
N TYR A 217 -37.69 2.62 -21.10
CA TYR A 217 -38.43 1.83 -20.12
C TYR A 217 -39.85 1.54 -20.59
N GLU A 218 -40.57 2.53 -21.15
CA GLU A 218 -41.91 2.34 -21.72
C GLU A 218 -41.93 1.36 -22.89
N LYS A 219 -40.84 1.30 -23.67
CA LYS A 219 -40.63 0.32 -24.75
C LYS A 219 -40.18 -1.06 -24.25
N GLY A 220 -39.81 -1.18 -22.96
CA GLY A 220 -39.30 -2.40 -22.35
C GLY A 220 -37.81 -2.67 -22.57
N GLN A 221 -37.05 -1.73 -23.15
CA GLN A 221 -35.63 -1.93 -23.42
C GLN A 221 -34.79 -1.85 -22.13
N PRO A 222 -33.90 -2.82 -21.84
CA PRO A 222 -33.02 -2.75 -20.67
C PRO A 222 -32.00 -1.62 -20.81
N VAL A 223 -31.75 -0.92 -19.71
CA VAL A 223 -30.83 0.22 -19.66
C VAL A 223 -29.81 0.08 -18.52
N LEU A 224 -28.53 0.21 -18.88
CA LEU A 224 -27.43 0.39 -17.93
C LEU A 224 -26.95 1.84 -17.95
N ILE A 225 -27.05 2.52 -16.81
CA ILE A 225 -26.60 3.90 -16.63
C ILE A 225 -25.30 3.93 -15.84
N GLY A 226 -24.22 4.43 -16.43
CA GLY A 226 -22.94 4.64 -15.76
C GLY A 226 -22.82 6.07 -15.21
N THR A 227 -22.47 6.19 -13.93
CA THR A 227 -22.15 7.45 -13.25
C THR A 227 -20.71 7.43 -12.72
N THR A 228 -20.16 8.57 -12.33
CA THR A 228 -18.78 8.70 -11.82
C THR A 228 -18.70 8.73 -10.29
N SER A 229 -19.83 8.91 -9.60
CA SER A 229 -19.86 9.00 -8.14
C SER A 229 -21.19 8.57 -7.54
N VAL A 230 -21.13 8.10 -6.29
CA VAL A 230 -22.31 7.60 -5.55
C VAL A 230 -23.36 8.70 -5.38
N GLU A 231 -22.93 9.95 -5.16
CA GLU A 231 -23.86 11.09 -5.04
C GLU A 231 -24.71 11.28 -6.30
N ARG A 232 -24.10 11.12 -7.49
CA ARG A 232 -24.82 11.23 -8.76
C ARG A 232 -25.74 10.05 -9.00
N SER A 233 -25.35 8.84 -8.62
CA SER A 233 -26.21 7.66 -8.64
C SER A 233 -27.47 7.85 -7.76
N GLU A 234 -27.30 8.33 -6.53
CA GLU A 234 -28.41 8.65 -5.61
C GLU A 234 -29.28 9.81 -6.12
N TYR A 235 -28.68 10.80 -6.78
CA TYR A 235 -29.43 11.85 -7.46
C TYR A 235 -30.32 11.28 -8.58
N LEU A 236 -29.76 10.47 -9.49
CA LEU A 236 -30.54 9.81 -10.55
C LEU A 236 -31.64 8.92 -10.00
N SER A 237 -31.30 8.12 -8.98
CA SER A 237 -32.26 7.23 -8.30
C SER A 237 -33.50 7.99 -7.83
N ARG A 238 -33.30 9.13 -7.17
CA ARG A 238 -34.41 10.00 -6.74
C ARG A 238 -35.25 10.52 -7.91
N GLN A 239 -34.64 10.82 -9.06
CA GLN A 239 -35.39 11.26 -10.25
C GLN A 239 -36.21 10.11 -10.86
N PHE A 240 -35.65 8.90 -10.94
CA PHE A 240 -36.37 7.72 -11.39
C PHE A 240 -37.52 7.33 -10.45
N THR A 241 -37.33 7.44 -9.13
CA THR A 241 -38.43 7.24 -8.16
C THR A 241 -39.56 8.24 -8.37
N LYS A 242 -39.27 9.52 -8.64
CA LYS A 242 -40.30 10.53 -8.95
C LYS A 242 -41.09 10.19 -10.21
N ARG A 243 -40.43 9.62 -11.23
CA ARG A 243 -41.04 9.14 -12.48
C ARG A 243 -41.67 7.75 -12.37
N LYS A 244 -41.59 7.10 -11.19
CA LYS A 244 -42.08 5.74 -10.93
C LYS A 244 -41.43 4.65 -11.79
N ILE A 245 -40.16 4.83 -12.13
CA ILE A 245 -39.37 3.84 -12.85
C ILE A 245 -38.66 2.94 -11.82
N PRO A 246 -38.95 1.63 -11.76
CA PRO A 246 -38.23 0.70 -10.92
C PRO A 246 -36.79 0.58 -11.42
N HIS A 247 -35.84 0.66 -10.51
CA HIS A 247 -34.42 0.65 -10.85
C HIS A 247 -33.59 0.11 -9.68
N ASN A 248 -32.39 -0.36 -9.99
CA ASN A 248 -31.39 -0.76 -9.02
C ASN A 248 -30.19 0.18 -9.05
N VAL A 249 -29.52 0.36 -7.91
CA VAL A 249 -28.32 1.20 -7.79
C VAL A 249 -27.18 0.36 -7.23
N LEU A 250 -26.04 0.39 -7.92
CA LEU A 250 -24.83 -0.34 -7.57
C LEU A 250 -23.75 0.68 -7.19
N ASN A 251 -23.21 0.54 -5.98
CA ASN A 251 -22.30 1.50 -5.39
C ASN A 251 -20.92 0.89 -5.09
N ALA A 252 -20.60 -0.26 -5.68
CA ALA A 252 -19.36 -1.01 -5.51
C ALA A 252 -19.05 -1.42 -4.06
N LYS A 253 -20.10 -1.67 -3.25
CA LYS A 253 -19.95 -1.98 -1.82
C LYS A 253 -20.20 -3.44 -1.49
N TYR A 254 -21.12 -4.08 -2.21
CA TYR A 254 -21.56 -5.45 -1.92
C TYR A 254 -21.48 -6.31 -3.18
N HIS A 255 -20.27 -6.76 -3.54
CA HIS A 255 -19.99 -7.40 -4.82
C HIS A 255 -20.93 -8.57 -5.16
N GLU A 256 -21.23 -9.46 -4.23
CA GLU A 256 -22.12 -10.60 -4.46
C GLU A 256 -23.57 -10.16 -4.77
N GLN A 257 -24.09 -9.18 -4.04
CA GLN A 257 -25.44 -8.66 -4.28
C GLN A 257 -25.49 -7.86 -5.59
N GLU A 258 -24.43 -7.13 -5.91
CA GLU A 258 -24.34 -6.36 -7.15
C GLU A 258 -24.22 -7.27 -8.38
N ALA A 259 -23.45 -8.36 -8.28
CA ALA A 259 -23.35 -9.40 -9.31
C ALA A 259 -24.73 -10.03 -9.59
N ASN A 260 -25.49 -10.32 -8.54
CA ASN A 260 -26.87 -10.82 -8.65
C ASN A 260 -27.77 -9.87 -9.46
N ILE A 261 -27.67 -8.57 -9.20
CA ILE A 261 -28.46 -7.56 -9.92
C ILE A 261 -28.01 -7.46 -11.38
N ILE A 262 -26.69 -7.47 -11.63
CA ILE A 262 -26.12 -7.35 -12.98
C ILE A 262 -26.44 -8.57 -13.85
N ALA A 263 -26.47 -9.76 -13.26
CA ALA A 263 -26.88 -10.98 -13.96
C ALA A 263 -28.31 -10.89 -14.51
N GLU A 264 -29.18 -10.09 -13.88
CA GLU A 264 -30.57 -9.87 -14.31
C GLU A 264 -30.77 -8.54 -15.07
N ALA A 265 -29.72 -7.73 -15.25
CA ALA A 265 -29.81 -6.40 -15.86
C ALA A 265 -30.17 -6.42 -17.35
N GLY A 266 -30.03 -7.57 -18.02
CA GLY A 266 -30.36 -7.75 -19.43
C GLY A 266 -31.82 -8.15 -19.71
N ARG A 267 -32.68 -8.18 -18.68
CA ARG A 267 -34.11 -8.52 -18.78
C ARG A 267 -34.98 -7.34 -19.20
N LEU A 268 -36.18 -7.62 -19.72
CA LEU A 268 -37.09 -6.58 -20.20
C LEU A 268 -37.44 -5.58 -19.09
N GLY A 269 -37.36 -4.29 -19.42
CA GLY A 269 -37.66 -3.19 -18.51
C GLY A 269 -36.69 -3.03 -17.34
N SER A 270 -35.57 -3.75 -17.32
CA SER A 270 -34.57 -3.63 -16.26
C SER A 270 -33.77 -2.34 -16.39
N ILE A 271 -33.76 -1.51 -15.34
CA ILE A 271 -33.01 -0.26 -15.27
C ILE A 271 -31.98 -0.37 -14.15
N THR A 272 -30.71 -0.27 -14.49
CA THR A 272 -29.60 -0.44 -13.54
C THR A 272 -28.67 0.77 -13.60
N VAL A 273 -28.45 1.41 -12.45
CA VAL A 273 -27.49 2.50 -12.27
C VAL A 273 -26.23 1.94 -11.64
N ALA A 274 -25.11 2.02 -12.35
CA ALA A 274 -23.80 1.57 -11.88
C ALA A 274 -22.89 2.76 -11.62
N THR A 275 -22.43 2.89 -10.38
CA THR A 275 -21.41 3.88 -10.01
C THR A 275 -20.04 3.37 -10.48
N ASN A 276 -19.32 4.21 -11.22
CA ASN A 276 -18.07 3.90 -11.90
C ASN A 276 -18.21 2.62 -12.75
N MET A 277 -17.57 1.55 -12.30
CA MET A 277 -17.58 0.24 -12.95
C MET A 277 -18.16 -0.85 -12.03
N ALA A 278 -19.06 -0.48 -11.11
CA ALA A 278 -19.78 -1.44 -10.27
C ALA A 278 -20.44 -2.53 -11.14
N GLY A 279 -20.42 -3.77 -10.66
CA GLY A 279 -20.81 -4.91 -11.49
C GLY A 279 -19.71 -5.41 -12.44
N ARG A 280 -18.44 -5.11 -12.15
CA ARG A 280 -17.31 -5.69 -12.89
C ARG A 280 -17.19 -7.19 -12.65
N GLY A 281 -16.83 -7.92 -13.71
CA GLY A 281 -16.69 -9.38 -13.68
C GLY A 281 -17.97 -10.15 -14.01
N THR A 282 -19.16 -9.58 -13.81
CA THR A 282 -20.42 -10.23 -14.20
C THR A 282 -20.89 -9.77 -15.56
N ASP A 283 -21.30 -10.75 -16.36
CA ASP A 283 -21.73 -10.54 -17.71
C ASP A 283 -23.22 -10.19 -17.80
N ILE A 284 -23.56 -9.08 -18.48
CA ILE A 284 -24.94 -8.73 -18.81
C ILE A 284 -25.30 -9.47 -20.11
N VAL A 285 -26.11 -10.51 -19.98
CA VAL A 285 -26.62 -11.31 -21.09
C VAL A 285 -28.10 -10.94 -21.29
N LEU A 286 -28.54 -10.79 -22.54
CA LEU A 286 -29.95 -10.48 -22.82
C LEU A 286 -30.84 -11.65 -22.36
N GLY A 287 -31.95 -11.36 -21.66
CA GLY A 287 -32.79 -12.37 -21.00
C GLY A 287 -32.27 -12.85 -19.63
N GLY A 288 -31.05 -12.48 -19.26
CA GLY A 288 -30.40 -12.83 -18.00
C GLY A 288 -29.22 -13.79 -18.18
N ASN A 289 -28.25 -13.70 -17.29
CA ASN A 289 -27.04 -14.51 -17.33
C ASN A 289 -27.33 -15.96 -16.90
N VAL A 290 -27.41 -16.85 -17.88
CA VAL A 290 -27.81 -18.25 -17.71
C VAL A 290 -26.91 -19.00 -16.71
N ASP A 291 -25.60 -18.90 -16.86
CA ASP A 291 -24.64 -19.62 -16.01
C ASP A 291 -24.73 -19.14 -14.56
N PHE A 292 -24.79 -17.82 -14.37
CA PHE A 292 -24.89 -17.22 -13.04
C PHE A 292 -26.22 -17.57 -12.35
N LEU A 293 -27.33 -17.52 -13.10
CA LEU A 293 -28.65 -17.87 -12.57
C LEU A 293 -28.76 -19.37 -12.25
N ALA A 294 -28.09 -20.24 -13.01
CA ALA A 294 -28.00 -21.67 -12.72
C ALA A 294 -27.22 -21.94 -11.43
N ASP A 295 -26.03 -21.35 -11.29
CA ASP A 295 -25.22 -21.46 -10.07
C ASP A 295 -25.99 -20.97 -8.85
N LYS A 296 -26.59 -19.78 -8.93
CA LYS A 296 -27.42 -19.22 -7.86
C LYS A 296 -28.54 -20.17 -7.44
N ARG A 297 -29.26 -20.77 -8.40
CA ARG A 297 -30.38 -21.68 -8.13
C ARG A 297 -29.93 -22.97 -7.45
N LEU A 298 -28.72 -23.45 -7.76
CA LEU A 298 -28.12 -24.62 -7.12
C LEU A 298 -27.65 -24.28 -5.70
N ARG A 299 -27.03 -23.12 -5.51
CA ARG A 299 -26.64 -22.60 -4.19
C ARG A 299 -27.84 -22.39 -3.27
N ASP A 300 -28.96 -21.89 -3.79
CA ASP A 300 -30.22 -21.76 -3.05
C ASP A 300 -30.81 -23.11 -2.60
N GLN A 301 -30.44 -24.21 -3.27
CA GLN A 301 -30.78 -25.58 -2.88
C GLN A 301 -29.77 -26.18 -1.89
N GLY A 302 -28.74 -25.43 -1.50
CA GLY A 302 -27.67 -25.86 -0.61
C GLY A 302 -26.56 -26.65 -1.32
N LEU A 303 -26.50 -26.61 -2.65
CA LEU A 303 -25.44 -27.26 -3.43
C LEU A 303 -24.28 -26.28 -3.64
N ASP A 304 -23.06 -26.70 -3.30
CA ASP A 304 -21.83 -25.95 -3.53
C ASP A 304 -20.83 -26.76 -4.39
N PRO A 305 -20.13 -26.13 -5.35
CA PRO A 305 -19.16 -26.82 -6.20
C PRO A 305 -17.98 -27.46 -5.45
N VAL A 306 -17.65 -26.98 -4.25
CA VAL A 306 -16.51 -27.47 -3.45
C VAL A 306 -16.98 -28.46 -2.39
N GLU A 307 -18.03 -28.13 -1.65
CA GLU A 307 -18.52 -28.98 -0.56
C GLU A 307 -19.35 -30.18 -1.07
N THR A 308 -20.07 -30.02 -2.18
CA THR A 308 -20.95 -31.06 -2.77
C THR A 308 -20.75 -31.19 -4.29
N PRO A 309 -19.53 -31.54 -4.77
CA PRO A 309 -19.21 -31.51 -6.19
C PRO A 309 -20.06 -32.49 -7.02
N GLU A 310 -20.27 -33.73 -6.56
CA GLU A 310 -20.99 -34.76 -7.32
C GLU A 310 -22.48 -34.39 -7.52
N ASP A 311 -23.14 -33.91 -6.47
CA ASP A 311 -24.54 -33.51 -6.50
C ASP A 311 -24.74 -32.21 -7.31
N TYR A 312 -23.78 -31.27 -7.21
CA TYR A 312 -23.78 -30.03 -7.98
C TYR A 312 -23.68 -30.31 -9.49
N GLU A 313 -22.69 -31.11 -9.91
CA GLU A 313 -22.48 -31.47 -11.32
C GLU A 313 -23.66 -32.27 -11.88
N ALA A 314 -24.24 -33.19 -11.11
CA ALA A 314 -25.41 -33.96 -11.54
C ALA A 314 -26.65 -33.07 -11.76
N ALA A 315 -26.81 -31.99 -10.98
CA ALA A 315 -27.93 -31.07 -11.09
C ALA A 315 -27.67 -29.90 -12.08
N TRP A 316 -26.41 -29.65 -12.44
CA TRP A 316 -25.99 -28.53 -13.29
C TRP A 316 -26.64 -28.58 -14.67
N ASP A 317 -26.43 -29.64 -15.45
CA ASP A 317 -26.90 -29.73 -16.84
C ASP A 317 -28.43 -29.57 -16.98
N ALA A 318 -29.17 -30.19 -16.06
CA ALA A 318 -30.62 -30.12 -16.03
C ALA A 318 -31.11 -28.70 -15.67
N THR A 319 -30.47 -28.05 -14.70
CA THR A 319 -30.81 -26.69 -14.27
C THR A 319 -30.46 -25.66 -15.35
N LEU A 320 -29.28 -25.80 -15.96
CA LEU A 320 -28.79 -24.95 -17.03
C LEU A 320 -29.73 -24.97 -18.23
N THR A 321 -30.16 -26.16 -18.67
CA THR A 321 -31.07 -26.31 -19.81
C THR A 321 -32.38 -25.57 -19.58
N LYS A 322 -32.96 -25.71 -18.38
CA LYS A 322 -34.22 -25.04 -18.03
C LYS A 322 -34.09 -23.52 -18.02
N ILE A 323 -33.05 -23.00 -17.37
CA ILE A 323 -32.82 -21.55 -17.28
C ILE A 323 -32.49 -20.96 -18.65
N LYS A 324 -31.78 -21.72 -19.48
CA LYS A 324 -31.46 -21.33 -20.84
C LYS A 324 -32.72 -21.19 -21.69
N GLU A 325 -33.67 -22.13 -21.62
CA GLU A 325 -34.95 -22.01 -22.33
C GLU A 325 -35.75 -20.78 -21.89
N GLU A 326 -35.79 -20.51 -20.58
CA GLU A 326 -36.45 -19.32 -20.01
C GLU A 326 -35.77 -18.02 -20.49
N ALA A 327 -34.43 -17.97 -20.45
CA ALA A 327 -33.65 -16.80 -20.84
C ALA A 327 -33.65 -16.57 -22.36
N ASP A 328 -33.57 -17.62 -23.18
CA ASP A 328 -33.56 -17.51 -24.65
C ASP A 328 -34.89 -16.95 -25.17
N ALA A 329 -36.02 -17.32 -24.55
CA ALA A 329 -37.32 -16.76 -24.90
C ALA A 329 -37.38 -15.25 -24.64
N GLU A 330 -36.94 -14.80 -23.46
CA GLU A 330 -36.91 -13.38 -23.12
C GLU A 330 -35.82 -12.61 -23.92
N ALA A 331 -34.71 -13.27 -24.26
CA ALA A 331 -33.63 -12.67 -25.04
C ALA A 331 -34.10 -12.23 -26.43
N GLU A 332 -34.96 -13.01 -27.09
CA GLU A 332 -35.54 -12.63 -28.39
C GLU A 332 -36.40 -11.38 -28.30
N ASP A 333 -37.22 -11.26 -27.24
CA ASP A 333 -38.00 -10.06 -26.97
C ASP A 333 -37.10 -8.83 -26.71
N VAL A 334 -36.03 -9.01 -25.93
CA VAL A 334 -35.04 -7.95 -25.66
C VAL A 334 -34.31 -7.53 -26.94
N ARG A 335 -33.97 -8.48 -27.82
CA ARG A 335 -33.37 -8.19 -29.14
C ARG A 335 -34.32 -7.40 -30.02
N ALA A 336 -35.61 -7.73 -30.01
CA ALA A 336 -36.64 -7.05 -30.79
C ALA A 336 -36.82 -5.58 -30.39
N VAL A 337 -36.63 -5.24 -29.11
CA VAL A 337 -36.69 -3.85 -28.61
C VAL A 337 -35.34 -3.11 -28.72
N GLY A 338 -34.32 -3.71 -29.35
CA GLY A 338 -33.04 -3.08 -29.66
C GLY A 338 -31.85 -3.49 -28.79
N GLY A 339 -32.01 -4.49 -27.92
CA GLY A 339 -30.96 -5.01 -27.05
C GLY A 339 -30.61 -4.08 -25.89
N LEU A 340 -29.46 -4.29 -25.24
CA LEU A 340 -29.04 -3.48 -24.09
C LEU A 340 -28.66 -2.06 -24.52
N TYR A 341 -29.27 -1.06 -23.88
CA TYR A 341 -28.86 0.33 -24.02
C TYR A 341 -27.90 0.74 -22.90
N VAL A 342 -26.74 1.28 -23.26
CA VAL A 342 -25.75 1.80 -22.30
C VAL A 342 -25.71 3.31 -22.36
N LEU A 343 -25.97 3.96 -21.23
CA LEU A 343 -25.96 5.41 -21.09
C LEU A 343 -24.83 5.84 -20.14
N GLY A 344 -23.85 6.59 -20.65
CA GLY A 344 -22.85 7.27 -19.81
C GLY A 344 -23.34 8.65 -19.39
N THR A 345 -23.29 8.99 -18.11
CA THR A 345 -23.76 10.30 -17.61
C THR A 345 -22.66 11.36 -17.50
N GLU A 346 -21.40 10.94 -17.64
CA GLU A 346 -20.19 11.78 -17.66
C GLU A 346 -19.07 11.00 -18.40
N ARG A 347 -17.96 11.68 -18.71
CA ARG A 347 -16.72 11.01 -19.17
C ARG A 347 -15.87 10.60 -17.98
N HIS A 348 -15.30 9.41 -18.03
CA HIS A 348 -14.31 8.96 -17.06
C HIS A 348 -12.94 9.60 -17.33
N GLU A 349 -12.01 9.41 -16.39
CA GLU A 349 -10.62 9.89 -16.49
C GLU A 349 -9.87 9.38 -17.72
N SER A 350 -10.32 8.26 -18.32
CA SER A 350 -9.79 7.74 -19.57
C SER A 350 -10.88 7.27 -20.52
N ARG A 351 -10.61 7.40 -21.82
CA ARG A 351 -11.46 6.89 -22.90
C ARG A 351 -11.59 5.38 -22.86
N ARG A 352 -10.59 4.70 -22.30
CA ARG A 352 -10.58 3.25 -22.11
C ARG A 352 -11.74 2.82 -21.20
N ILE A 353 -11.91 3.46 -20.05
CA ILE A 353 -12.99 3.16 -19.11
C ILE A 353 -14.36 3.45 -19.75
N ASP A 354 -14.48 4.56 -20.50
CA ASP A 354 -15.70 4.83 -21.26
C ASP A 354 -16.03 3.71 -22.26
N ASN A 355 -15.02 3.18 -22.95
CA ASN A 355 -15.20 2.07 -23.89
C ASN A 355 -15.53 0.75 -23.18
N GLN A 356 -15.06 0.53 -21.95
CA GLN A 356 -15.47 -0.61 -21.15
C GLN A 356 -16.96 -0.53 -20.80
N LEU A 357 -17.46 0.66 -20.47
CA LEU A 357 -18.89 0.89 -20.25
C LEU A 357 -19.68 0.60 -21.53
N ARG A 358 -19.29 1.19 -22.69
CA ARG A 358 -19.93 0.87 -24.00
C ARG A 358 -19.91 -0.63 -24.30
N GLY A 359 -18.79 -1.29 -23.98
CA GLY A 359 -18.56 -2.72 -24.16
C GLY A 359 -19.46 -3.65 -23.35
N ARG A 360 -20.27 -3.12 -22.42
CA ARG A 360 -21.31 -3.90 -21.72
C ARG A 360 -22.47 -4.26 -22.63
N SER A 361 -22.67 -3.52 -23.73
CA SER A 361 -23.69 -3.80 -24.75
C SER A 361 -23.10 -4.44 -26.02
N GLY A 362 -23.95 -5.12 -26.79
CA GLY A 362 -23.61 -5.69 -28.10
C GLY A 362 -22.72 -6.92 -28.05
N ARG A 363 -22.93 -7.78 -27.05
CA ARG A 363 -22.11 -8.98 -26.81
C ARG A 363 -22.49 -10.10 -27.75
N GLN A 364 -21.51 -10.90 -28.17
CA GLN A 364 -21.74 -12.04 -29.10
C GLN A 364 -22.60 -11.67 -30.33
N GLY A 365 -22.41 -10.47 -30.87
CA GLY A 365 -23.14 -9.95 -32.03
C GLY A 365 -24.60 -9.56 -31.76
N ASP A 366 -25.01 -9.46 -30.50
CA ASP A 366 -26.33 -8.95 -30.14
C ASP A 366 -26.50 -7.48 -30.59
N PRO A 367 -27.73 -7.07 -30.92
CA PRO A 367 -28.06 -5.67 -31.09
C PRO A 367 -27.83 -4.90 -29.78
N GLY A 368 -27.54 -3.63 -29.90
CA GLY A 368 -27.32 -2.78 -28.75
C GLY A 368 -26.99 -1.35 -29.16
N GLU A 369 -27.13 -0.44 -28.22
CA GLU A 369 -26.86 0.97 -28.44
C GLU A 369 -26.07 1.54 -27.25
N SER A 370 -25.16 2.48 -27.51
CA SER A 370 -24.50 3.24 -26.45
C SER A 370 -24.50 4.73 -26.74
N ARG A 371 -24.65 5.55 -25.70
CA ARG A 371 -24.61 7.02 -25.81
C ARG A 371 -24.09 7.66 -24.53
N PHE A 372 -23.38 8.77 -24.66
CA PHE A 372 -22.93 9.57 -23.51
C PHE A 372 -23.68 10.91 -23.49
N TYR A 373 -24.11 11.29 -22.30
CA TYR A 373 -24.72 12.58 -21.98
C TYR A 373 -23.72 13.35 -21.13
N LEU A 374 -23.28 14.51 -21.61
CA LEU A 374 -22.22 15.31 -21.00
C LEU A 374 -22.74 16.71 -20.69
N SER A 375 -22.11 17.40 -19.75
CA SER A 375 -22.34 18.82 -19.52
C SER A 375 -21.05 19.61 -19.32
N LEU A 376 -21.10 20.92 -19.55
CA LEU A 376 -19.98 21.81 -19.25
C LEU A 376 -19.75 21.99 -17.74
N GLY A 377 -20.74 21.62 -16.93
CA GLY A 377 -20.67 21.57 -15.48
C GLY A 377 -20.10 20.26 -14.92
N ASP A 378 -19.84 19.24 -15.73
CA ASP A 378 -19.34 17.95 -15.24
C ASP A 378 -17.98 18.10 -14.53
N GLU A 379 -17.62 17.16 -13.66
CA GLU A 379 -16.36 17.22 -12.89
C GLU A 379 -15.13 17.36 -13.79
N LEU A 380 -15.05 16.57 -14.85
CA LEU A 380 -13.97 16.66 -15.84
C LEU A 380 -13.86 18.06 -16.42
N MET A 381 -14.99 18.70 -16.76
CA MET A 381 -14.98 20.03 -17.37
C MET A 381 -14.68 21.15 -16.36
N ARG A 382 -15.11 20.97 -15.10
CA ARG A 382 -14.81 21.89 -13.99
C ARG A 382 -13.33 21.94 -13.62
N ARG A 383 -12.62 20.81 -13.72
CA ARG A 383 -11.15 20.78 -13.54
C ARG A 383 -10.40 21.61 -14.60
N PHE A 384 -11.06 21.93 -15.72
CA PHE A 384 -10.52 22.75 -16.81
C PHE A 384 -11.43 23.95 -17.10
N ASN A 385 -11.58 24.34 -18.37
CA ASN A 385 -12.20 25.59 -18.80
C ASN A 385 -13.73 25.56 -18.91
N GLY A 386 -14.43 24.64 -18.22
CA GLY A 386 -15.89 24.44 -18.32
C GLY A 386 -16.72 25.72 -18.08
N ALA A 387 -16.43 26.44 -16.99
CA ALA A 387 -17.15 27.66 -16.61
C ALA A 387 -17.00 28.79 -17.64
N THR A 388 -15.81 28.96 -18.23
CA THR A 388 -15.57 29.93 -19.30
C THR A 388 -16.38 29.61 -20.56
N LEU A 389 -16.45 28.34 -20.97
CA LEU A 389 -17.25 27.88 -22.11
C LEU A 389 -18.75 28.08 -21.86
N GLU A 390 -19.23 27.77 -20.66
CA GLU A 390 -20.63 27.98 -20.26
C GLU A 390 -21.01 29.47 -20.30
N SER A 391 -20.14 30.35 -19.79
CA SER A 391 -20.36 31.80 -19.81
C SER A 391 -20.45 32.36 -21.24
N LEU A 392 -19.62 31.83 -22.16
CA LEU A 392 -19.61 32.23 -23.57
C LEU A 392 -20.89 31.78 -24.28
N LEU A 393 -21.36 30.57 -24.02
CA LEU A 393 -22.60 30.03 -24.60
C LEU A 393 -23.84 30.74 -24.06
N THR A 394 -23.82 31.15 -22.79
CA THR A 394 -24.88 31.98 -22.21
C THR A 394 -24.99 33.32 -22.93
N ARG A 395 -23.85 33.95 -23.27
CA ARG A 395 -23.83 35.21 -24.06
C ARG A 395 -24.35 35.03 -25.48
N LEU A 396 -24.29 33.82 -26.02
CA LEU A 396 -24.81 33.47 -27.34
C LEU A 396 -26.31 33.10 -27.33
N ASN A 397 -26.99 33.25 -26.18
CA ASN A 397 -28.42 32.96 -25.99
C ASN A 397 -28.84 31.54 -26.41
N LEU A 398 -27.95 30.55 -26.24
CA LEU A 398 -28.32 29.15 -26.46
C LEU A 398 -29.22 28.66 -25.31
N PRO A 399 -30.41 28.08 -25.60
CA PRO A 399 -31.25 27.45 -24.58
C PRO A 399 -30.51 26.30 -23.86
N GLU A 400 -30.86 26.04 -22.61
CA GLU A 400 -30.14 25.06 -21.78
C GLU A 400 -30.46 23.60 -22.12
N ASP A 401 -31.64 23.37 -22.68
CA ASP A 401 -32.23 22.09 -23.06
C ASP A 401 -31.84 21.64 -24.48
N VAL A 402 -31.15 22.47 -25.26
CA VAL A 402 -30.71 22.15 -26.62
C VAL A 402 -29.31 21.55 -26.61
N PRO A 403 -29.11 20.33 -27.16
CA PRO A 403 -27.79 19.73 -27.30
C PRO A 403 -26.83 20.60 -28.14
N ILE A 404 -25.60 20.73 -27.65
CA ILE A 404 -24.55 21.54 -28.27
C ILE A 404 -23.80 20.70 -29.30
N GLU A 405 -24.11 20.89 -30.59
CA GLU A 405 -23.39 20.28 -31.70
C GLU A 405 -22.27 21.20 -32.24
N ALA A 406 -21.31 21.56 -31.38
CA ALA A 406 -20.19 22.41 -31.76
C ALA A 406 -18.86 21.64 -31.74
N LYS A 407 -18.18 21.56 -32.90
CA LYS A 407 -16.84 20.92 -33.03
C LYS A 407 -15.82 21.45 -32.01
N MET A 408 -15.92 22.72 -31.64
CA MET A 408 -15.06 23.34 -30.63
C MET A 408 -15.25 22.68 -29.26
N VAL A 409 -16.49 22.44 -28.84
CA VAL A 409 -16.82 21.85 -27.54
C VAL A 409 -16.43 20.37 -27.49
N THR A 410 -16.71 19.61 -28.55
CA THR A 410 -16.26 18.21 -28.66
C THR A 410 -14.72 18.09 -28.56
N ARG A 411 -13.98 19.01 -29.19
CA ARG A 411 -12.51 19.06 -29.07
C ARG A 411 -12.05 19.41 -27.65
N ALA A 412 -12.74 20.34 -26.99
CA ALA A 412 -12.41 20.72 -25.61
C ALA A 412 -12.59 19.53 -24.64
N ILE A 413 -13.69 18.79 -24.75
CA ILE A 413 -13.93 17.58 -23.93
C ILE A 413 -12.86 16.53 -24.19
N LYS A 414 -12.56 16.25 -25.47
CA LYS A 414 -11.49 15.31 -25.83
C LYS A 414 -10.14 15.75 -25.26
N SER A 415 -9.82 17.03 -25.36
CA SER A 415 -8.56 17.59 -24.83
C SER A 415 -8.47 17.47 -23.31
N ALA A 416 -9.56 17.75 -22.59
CA ALA A 416 -9.62 17.61 -21.14
C ALA A 416 -9.37 16.16 -20.72
N GLN A 417 -10.02 15.19 -21.37
CA GLN A 417 -9.81 13.77 -21.09
C GLN A 417 -8.37 13.34 -21.39
N THR A 418 -7.81 13.70 -22.54
CA THR A 418 -6.41 13.38 -22.89
C THR A 418 -5.41 14.02 -21.91
N GLN A 419 -5.68 15.21 -21.39
CA GLN A 419 -4.81 15.84 -20.40
C GLN A 419 -4.82 15.10 -19.06
N VAL A 420 -5.98 14.58 -18.62
CA VAL A 420 -6.09 13.73 -17.43
C VAL A 420 -5.39 12.39 -17.66
N GLU A 421 -5.53 11.77 -18.82
CA GLU A 421 -4.80 10.54 -19.19
C GLU A 421 -3.28 10.75 -19.11
N GLN A 422 -2.78 11.86 -19.68
CA GLN A 422 -1.35 12.18 -19.63
C GLN A 422 -0.89 12.46 -18.21
N GLN A 423 -1.67 13.20 -17.41
CA GLN A 423 -1.36 13.45 -16.01
C GLN A 423 -1.25 12.14 -15.22
N ASN A 424 -2.21 11.23 -15.39
CA ASN A 424 -2.20 9.92 -14.76
C ASN A 424 -1.00 9.08 -15.21
N PHE A 425 -0.64 9.12 -16.50
CA PHE A 425 0.56 8.46 -17.02
C PHE A 425 1.84 9.00 -16.36
N GLU A 426 2.01 10.33 -16.27
CA GLU A 426 3.18 10.93 -15.61
C GLU A 426 3.25 10.59 -14.12
N VAL A 427 2.12 10.54 -13.41
CA VAL A 427 2.07 10.11 -12.01
C VAL A 427 2.60 8.68 -11.87
N ARG A 428 2.13 7.74 -12.68
CA ARG A 428 2.61 6.34 -12.64
C ARG A 428 4.08 6.22 -12.98
N LYS A 429 4.51 6.95 -14.01
CA LYS A 429 5.91 6.98 -14.44
C LYS A 429 6.80 7.49 -13.32
N ASN A 430 6.39 8.55 -12.62
CA ASN A 430 7.14 9.07 -11.48
C ASN A 430 7.14 8.08 -10.31
N VAL A 431 6.00 7.50 -9.95
CA VAL A 431 5.93 6.47 -8.89
C VAL A 431 6.88 5.30 -9.17
N LEU A 432 6.91 4.79 -10.41
CA LEU A 432 7.84 3.74 -10.82
C LEU A 432 9.30 4.21 -10.74
N LYS A 433 9.63 5.41 -11.24
CA LYS A 433 11.00 5.94 -11.21
C LYS A 433 11.58 6.02 -9.81
N TYR A 434 10.81 6.52 -8.83
CA TYR A 434 11.26 6.57 -7.44
C TYR A 434 11.36 5.17 -6.82
N ASP A 435 10.41 4.28 -7.10
CA ASP A 435 10.47 2.90 -6.60
C ASP A 435 11.60 2.08 -7.24
N GLU A 436 12.07 2.38 -8.45
CA GLU A 436 13.22 1.67 -9.05
C GLU A 436 14.49 1.81 -8.19
N VAL A 437 14.70 2.97 -7.57
CA VAL A 437 15.84 3.19 -6.64
C VAL A 437 15.70 2.28 -5.42
N MET A 438 14.53 2.34 -4.77
CA MET A 438 14.23 1.49 -3.60
C MET A 438 14.21 0.00 -3.95
N ASN A 439 13.82 -0.36 -5.16
CA ASN A 439 13.73 -1.73 -5.62
C ASN A 439 15.11 -2.39 -5.74
N GLN A 440 16.13 -1.64 -6.17
CA GLN A 440 17.50 -2.17 -6.20
C GLN A 440 18.02 -2.42 -4.78
N GLN A 441 17.82 -1.48 -3.87
CA GLN A 441 18.21 -1.60 -2.45
C GLN A 441 17.50 -2.77 -1.78
N ARG A 442 16.18 -2.85 -1.98
CA ARG A 442 15.30 -3.88 -1.41
C ARG A 442 15.66 -5.28 -1.89
N LYS A 443 16.09 -5.46 -3.14
CA LYS A 443 16.55 -6.77 -3.63
C LYS A 443 17.73 -7.28 -2.81
N VAL A 444 18.75 -6.44 -2.62
CA VAL A 444 19.93 -6.79 -1.80
C VAL A 444 19.49 -7.19 -0.39
N ILE A 445 18.69 -6.35 0.28
CA ILE A 445 18.23 -6.64 1.65
C ILE A 445 17.35 -7.89 1.72
N TYR A 446 16.47 -8.11 0.74
CA TYR A 446 15.58 -9.27 0.74
C TYR A 446 16.31 -10.57 0.43
N ASP A 447 17.35 -10.52 -0.41
CA ASP A 447 18.22 -11.66 -0.67
C ASP A 447 19.02 -12.02 0.60
N GLU A 448 19.60 -11.04 1.30
CA GLU A 448 20.28 -11.25 2.60
C GLU A 448 19.33 -11.85 3.64
N ARG A 449 18.12 -11.28 3.80
CA ARG A 449 17.11 -11.83 4.71
C ARG A 449 16.71 -13.26 4.36
N ARG A 450 16.58 -13.57 3.06
CA ARG A 450 16.22 -14.92 2.61
C ARG A 450 17.30 -15.94 2.96
N MET A 451 18.58 -15.63 2.70
CA MET A 451 19.70 -16.52 3.04
C MET A 451 19.70 -16.85 4.54
N ILE A 452 19.43 -15.85 5.40
CA ILE A 452 19.34 -16.04 6.85
C ILE A 452 18.16 -16.93 7.24
N LEU A 453 16.97 -16.68 6.68
CA LEU A 453 15.73 -17.41 6.99
C LEU A 453 15.73 -18.85 6.46
N GLU A 454 16.42 -19.11 5.35
CA GLU A 454 16.58 -20.46 4.80
C GLU A 454 17.56 -21.32 5.61
N GLY A 455 18.26 -20.72 6.58
CA GLY A 455 19.12 -21.42 7.52
C GLY A 455 20.50 -21.74 6.94
N GLU A 456 20.98 -20.96 5.98
CA GLU A 456 22.32 -21.10 5.41
C GLU A 456 23.41 -20.90 6.48
N ASN A 457 24.63 -21.33 6.14
CA ASN A 457 25.82 -21.10 6.96
C ASN A 457 26.40 -19.72 6.60
N LEU A 458 26.38 -18.79 7.57
CA LEU A 458 26.79 -17.40 7.37
C LEU A 458 28.21 -17.10 7.86
N GLN A 459 29.00 -18.12 8.18
CA GLN A 459 30.37 -17.96 8.70
C GLN A 459 31.25 -17.14 7.76
N GLU A 460 31.23 -17.45 6.46
CA GLU A 460 32.04 -16.73 5.46
C GLU A 460 31.62 -15.26 5.35
N GLN A 461 30.32 -14.97 5.46
CA GLN A 461 29.79 -13.62 5.42
C GLN A 461 30.14 -12.85 6.69
N ALA A 462 30.00 -13.46 7.87
CA ALA A 462 30.39 -12.87 9.15
C ALA A 462 31.90 -12.55 9.17
N HIS A 463 32.72 -13.49 8.68
CA HIS A 463 34.17 -13.27 8.54
C HIS A 463 34.48 -12.11 7.59
N LYS A 464 33.81 -12.04 6.43
CA LYS A 464 33.97 -10.92 5.49
C LYS A 464 33.58 -9.58 6.10
N MET A 465 32.45 -9.50 6.82
CA MET A 465 32.04 -8.27 7.52
C MET A 465 33.08 -7.82 8.55
N LEU A 466 33.64 -8.78 9.28
CA LEU A 466 34.68 -8.55 10.26
C LEU A 466 35.97 -8.01 9.62
N VAL A 467 36.43 -8.61 8.51
CA VAL A 467 37.59 -8.09 7.75
C VAL A 467 37.30 -6.69 7.20
N ASP A 468 36.11 -6.47 6.61
CA ASP A 468 35.71 -5.17 6.05
C ASP A 468 35.73 -4.06 7.13
N VAL A 469 35.17 -4.34 8.31
CA VAL A 469 35.08 -3.36 9.42
C VAL A 469 36.47 -3.02 9.94
N ILE A 470 37.31 -4.01 10.25
CA ILE A 470 38.68 -3.76 10.74
C ILE A 470 39.50 -3.00 9.69
N THR A 471 39.37 -3.39 8.42
CA THR A 471 40.01 -2.68 7.30
C THR A 471 39.55 -1.22 7.25
N ALA A 472 38.27 -0.93 7.40
CA ALA A 472 37.76 0.44 7.39
C ALA A 472 38.32 1.29 8.55
N TYR A 473 38.38 0.72 9.77
CA TYR A 473 38.95 1.38 10.93
C TYR A 473 40.44 1.70 10.77
N VAL A 474 41.24 0.72 10.32
CA VAL A 474 42.66 0.93 10.05
C VAL A 474 42.84 1.97 8.95
N ASN A 475 42.06 1.92 7.87
CA ASN A 475 42.14 2.87 6.78
C ASN A 475 41.81 4.30 7.23
N GLY A 476 40.81 4.48 8.10
CA GLY A 476 40.45 5.79 8.65
C GLY A 476 41.54 6.36 9.55
N ALA A 477 42.15 5.53 10.39
CA ALA A 477 43.23 5.95 11.30
C ALA A 477 44.58 6.18 10.59
N THR A 478 44.78 5.58 9.42
CA THR A 478 46.04 5.64 8.65
C THR A 478 45.92 6.42 7.33
N ALA A 479 44.85 7.20 7.16
CA ALA A 479 44.55 7.92 5.91
C ALA A 479 45.50 9.10 5.64
N GLU A 480 45.92 9.80 6.70
CA GLU A 480 46.73 11.01 6.65
C GLU A 480 47.95 10.89 7.58
N GLY A 481 49.06 11.53 7.22
CA GLY A 481 50.28 11.55 8.03
C GLY A 481 51.23 10.37 7.80
N TYR A 482 52.39 10.44 8.46
CA TYR A 482 53.35 9.33 8.53
C TYR A 482 53.00 8.38 9.68
N ALA A 483 53.65 7.21 9.76
CA ALA A 483 53.38 6.21 10.80
C ALA A 483 53.47 6.78 12.24
N GLU A 484 54.30 7.80 12.44
CA GLU A 484 54.48 8.51 13.72
C GLU A 484 53.32 9.45 14.07
N ASP A 485 52.53 9.89 13.08
CA ASP A 485 51.40 10.82 13.24
C ASP A 485 50.06 10.09 13.43
N TRP A 486 50.04 8.75 13.35
CA TRP A 486 48.81 7.97 13.47
C TRP A 486 48.30 7.95 14.92
N ASP A 487 47.01 8.21 15.10
CA ASP A 487 46.34 8.11 16.40
C ASP A 487 45.96 6.66 16.72
N LEU A 488 46.99 5.88 17.12
CA LEU A 488 46.80 4.49 17.52
C LEU A 488 46.00 4.35 18.82
N GLU A 489 46.00 5.37 19.70
CA GLU A 489 45.23 5.36 20.94
C GLU A 489 43.72 5.44 20.65
N ALA A 490 43.32 6.31 19.72
CA ALA A 490 41.93 6.39 19.24
C ALA A 490 41.50 5.11 18.52
N LEU A 491 42.37 4.55 17.64
CA LEU A 491 42.09 3.30 16.94
C LEU A 491 41.87 2.13 17.92
N TRP A 492 42.75 1.93 18.90
CA TRP A 492 42.59 0.86 19.89
C TRP A 492 41.36 1.07 20.79
N THR A 493 41.04 2.33 21.12
CA THR A 493 39.84 2.65 21.90
C THR A 493 38.57 2.28 21.13
N ALA A 494 38.51 2.58 19.84
CA ALA A 494 37.39 2.20 18.98
C ALA A 494 37.30 0.67 18.81
N LEU A 495 38.41 -0.02 18.52
CA LEU A 495 38.43 -1.47 18.33
C LEU A 495 38.00 -2.25 19.58
N LYS A 496 38.36 -1.77 20.79
CA LYS A 496 37.93 -2.37 22.07
C LYS A 496 36.42 -2.35 22.28
N THR A 497 35.69 -1.45 21.62
CA THR A 497 34.23 -1.44 21.67
C THR A 497 33.61 -2.55 20.81
N LEU A 498 34.31 -2.98 19.76
CA LEU A 498 33.83 -3.97 18.81
C LEU A 498 34.17 -5.39 19.25
N TYR A 499 35.41 -5.64 19.66
CA TYR A 499 35.88 -6.98 20.01
C TYR A 499 36.98 -6.94 21.10
N PRO A 500 37.23 -8.05 21.81
CA PRO A 500 38.28 -8.12 22.83
C PRO A 500 39.67 -8.14 22.17
N VAL A 501 40.23 -6.95 21.93
CA VAL A 501 41.57 -6.77 21.34
C VAL A 501 42.63 -7.46 22.21
N GLY A 502 43.37 -8.39 21.60
CA GLY A 502 44.34 -9.25 22.29
C GLY A 502 45.80 -8.84 22.09
N VAL A 503 46.06 -7.75 21.38
CA VAL A 503 47.40 -7.22 21.07
C VAL A 503 47.49 -5.77 21.57
N ASP A 504 48.61 -5.41 22.19
CA ASP A 504 48.88 -4.02 22.57
C ASP A 504 49.58 -3.29 21.42
N HIS A 505 49.21 -2.03 21.17
CA HIS A 505 49.87 -1.20 20.16
C HIS A 505 51.32 -0.90 20.53
N HIS A 506 51.64 -0.83 21.82
CA HIS A 506 53.03 -0.62 22.27
C HIS A 506 53.93 -1.78 21.84
N ASP A 507 53.43 -3.02 21.88
CA ASP A 507 54.19 -4.21 21.45
C ASP A 507 54.49 -4.22 19.95
N LEU A 508 53.71 -3.48 19.14
CA LEU A 508 53.88 -3.39 17.69
C LEU A 508 54.88 -2.30 17.29
N VAL A 509 54.98 -1.23 18.09
CA VAL A 509 55.93 -0.14 17.88
C VAL A 509 57.32 -0.47 18.47
N ASP A 510 57.38 -1.24 19.56
CA ASP A 510 58.62 -1.60 20.26
C ASP A 510 59.24 -2.95 19.82
N SER A 511 58.67 -3.63 18.82
CA SER A 511 59.22 -4.92 18.37
C SER A 511 60.47 -4.75 17.51
N ASP A 512 61.65 -5.02 18.10
CA ASP A 512 62.98 -5.16 17.45
C ASP A 512 63.04 -6.26 16.34
N ALA A 513 61.91 -6.79 15.88
CA ALA A 513 61.86 -8.01 15.08
C ALA A 513 61.84 -7.81 13.56
N ILE A 514 61.36 -6.68 13.01
CA ILE A 514 61.27 -6.49 11.56
C ILE A 514 61.36 -4.99 11.19
N GLY A 515 62.57 -4.49 10.87
CA GLY A 515 62.78 -3.14 10.31
C GLY A 515 63.49 -2.15 11.22
N GLU A 516 64.09 -1.10 10.65
CA GLU A 516 64.64 0.03 11.45
C GLU A 516 63.51 0.67 12.29
N PRO A 517 63.80 1.15 13.51
CA PRO A 517 62.76 1.67 14.41
C PRO A 517 62.08 2.88 13.77
N GLY A 518 60.83 2.71 13.33
CA GLY A 518 59.99 3.80 12.79
C GLY A 518 59.03 3.47 11.65
N GLU A 519 59.10 2.29 11.01
CA GLU A 519 58.29 2.01 9.80
C GLU A 519 57.23 0.90 10.01
N LEU A 520 56.33 1.03 10.99
CA LEU A 520 55.12 0.18 11.01
C LEU A 520 54.27 0.53 9.78
N THR A 521 54.16 -0.40 8.83
CA THR A 521 53.35 -0.14 7.64
C THR A 521 51.86 -0.41 7.90
N ARG A 522 51.01 0.26 7.12
CA ARG A 522 49.55 0.06 7.19
C ARG A 522 49.16 -1.39 6.90
N GLU A 523 49.86 -2.04 5.98
CA GLU A 523 49.60 -3.44 5.60
C GLU A 523 49.94 -4.38 6.76
N GLU A 524 51.07 -4.18 7.42
CA GLU A 524 51.46 -4.98 8.60
C GLU A 524 50.52 -4.76 9.78
N LEU A 525 50.11 -3.51 10.05
CA LEU A 525 49.13 -3.20 11.09
C LEU A 525 47.78 -3.89 10.82
N LEU A 526 47.33 -3.85 9.55
CA LEU A 526 46.09 -4.49 9.13
C LEU A 526 46.16 -6.01 9.29
N ASP A 527 47.24 -6.65 8.81
CA ASP A 527 47.41 -8.10 8.89
C ASP A 527 47.45 -8.60 10.34
N VAL A 528 48.14 -7.86 11.23
CA VAL A 528 48.18 -8.18 12.66
C VAL A 528 46.80 -8.09 13.29
N LEU A 529 46.05 -7.01 13.01
CA LEU A 529 44.72 -6.82 13.57
C LEU A 529 43.72 -7.83 13.02
N ILE A 530 43.80 -8.19 11.73
CA ILE A 530 42.98 -9.25 11.13
C ILE A 530 43.24 -10.60 11.83
N ALA A 531 44.51 -10.97 12.02
CA ALA A 531 44.86 -12.21 12.71
C ALA A 531 44.39 -12.23 14.18
N ASP A 532 44.45 -11.08 14.87
CA ASP A 532 43.95 -10.95 16.24
C ASP A 532 42.43 -11.15 16.32
N VAL A 533 41.67 -10.50 15.44
CA VAL A 533 40.21 -10.60 15.44
C VAL A 533 39.72 -12.00 15.00
N GLU A 534 40.43 -12.67 14.08
CA GLU A 534 40.15 -14.06 13.71
C GLU A 534 40.33 -15.01 14.90
N ARG A 535 41.41 -14.82 15.67
CA ARG A 535 41.65 -15.57 16.90
C ARG A 535 40.54 -15.32 17.92
N ALA A 536 40.17 -14.06 18.14
CA ALA A 536 39.09 -13.69 19.05
C ALA A 536 37.75 -14.32 18.62
N TYR A 537 37.48 -14.37 17.31
CA TYR A 537 36.27 -15.00 16.76
C TYR A 537 36.24 -16.50 17.04
N ALA A 538 37.36 -17.21 16.82
CA ALA A 538 37.47 -18.63 17.09
C ALA A 538 37.34 -18.95 18.60
N GLU A 539 37.85 -18.08 19.48
CA GLU A 539 37.65 -18.21 20.93
C GLU A 539 36.19 -17.99 21.32
N ARG A 540 35.53 -17.00 20.71
CA ARG A 540 34.11 -16.72 20.90
C ARG A 540 33.23 -17.89 20.45
N GLU A 541 33.53 -18.51 19.31
CA GLU A 541 32.85 -19.69 18.79
C GLU A 541 32.97 -20.87 19.76
N LYS A 542 34.19 -21.20 20.22
CA LYS A 542 34.43 -22.26 21.24
C LYS A 542 33.68 -22.01 22.54
N HIS A 543 33.63 -20.76 23.00
CA HIS A 543 32.91 -20.39 24.21
C HIS A 543 31.40 -20.64 24.07
N LEU A 544 30.82 -20.29 22.92
CA LEU A 544 29.39 -20.49 22.65
C LEU A 544 29.02 -21.96 22.44
N GLU A 545 29.89 -22.73 21.78
CA GLU A 545 29.75 -24.19 21.69
C GLU A 545 29.75 -24.84 23.07
N GLY A 546 30.56 -24.33 24.00
CA GLY A 546 30.57 -24.77 25.41
C GLY A 546 29.26 -24.49 26.17
N ILE A 547 28.47 -23.49 25.76
CA ILE A 547 27.21 -23.10 26.43
C ILE A 547 26.00 -23.80 25.82
N ALA A 548 25.90 -23.83 24.49
CA ALA A 548 24.68 -24.19 23.77
C ALA A 548 24.85 -25.32 22.74
N GLY A 549 26.03 -25.94 22.65
CA GLY A 549 26.32 -27.08 21.79
C GLY A 549 26.77 -26.71 20.37
N GLU A 550 27.02 -27.74 19.56
CA GLU A 550 27.54 -27.62 18.19
C GLU A 550 26.59 -26.80 17.30
N GLY A 551 27.14 -25.83 16.56
CA GLY A 551 26.35 -24.95 15.67
C GLY A 551 25.66 -23.77 16.37
N ALA A 552 25.87 -23.56 17.67
CA ALA A 552 25.37 -22.41 18.42
C ALA A 552 25.81 -21.07 17.81
N MET A 553 27.06 -20.96 17.37
CA MET A 553 27.60 -19.75 16.75
C MET A 553 26.87 -19.40 15.45
N ARG A 554 26.56 -20.39 14.60
CA ARG A 554 25.81 -20.19 13.35
C ARG A 554 24.39 -19.68 13.61
N GLN A 555 23.74 -20.17 14.67
CA GLN A 555 22.43 -19.65 15.05
C GLN A 555 22.52 -18.23 15.62
N LEU A 556 23.58 -17.92 16.36
CA LEU A 556 23.83 -16.58 16.87
C LEU A 556 24.05 -15.59 15.72
N GLU A 557 24.87 -15.94 14.73
CA GLU A 557 25.10 -15.15 13.51
C GLU A 557 23.78 -14.84 12.80
N ARG A 558 22.93 -15.85 12.56
CA ARG A 558 21.61 -15.65 11.94
C ARG A 558 20.73 -14.71 12.74
N ASN A 559 20.62 -14.93 14.05
CA ASN A 559 19.77 -14.13 14.91
C ASN A 559 20.25 -12.67 14.95
N ILE A 560 21.54 -12.43 15.11
CA ILE A 560 22.09 -11.07 15.16
C ILE A 560 21.90 -10.38 13.81
N LEU A 561 22.34 -11.01 12.71
CA LEU A 561 22.26 -10.41 11.38
C LEU A 561 20.83 -10.05 11.00
N LEU A 562 19.87 -10.96 11.22
CA LEU A 562 18.46 -10.68 10.91
C LEU A 562 17.92 -9.48 11.69
N ASN A 563 18.23 -9.40 13.00
CA ASN A 563 17.75 -8.30 13.84
C ASN A 563 18.39 -6.96 13.50
N VAL A 564 19.70 -6.95 13.22
CA VAL A 564 20.41 -5.74 12.82
C VAL A 564 19.92 -5.27 11.45
N ILE A 565 19.80 -6.17 10.46
CA ILE A 565 19.21 -5.88 9.15
C ILE A 565 17.82 -5.27 9.30
N ASP A 566 16.93 -5.93 10.06
CA ASP A 566 15.53 -5.50 10.17
C ASP A 566 15.35 -4.19 10.95
N ARG A 567 16.27 -3.83 11.84
CA ARG A 567 16.27 -2.51 12.49
C ARG A 567 16.82 -1.45 11.54
N LYS A 568 18.03 -1.65 11.00
CA LYS A 568 18.72 -0.68 10.14
C LYS A 568 17.96 -0.39 8.85
N TRP A 569 17.38 -1.42 8.23
CA TRP A 569 16.55 -1.25 7.05
C TRP A 569 15.30 -0.43 7.33
N ARG A 570 14.69 -0.60 8.50
CA ARG A 570 13.49 0.15 8.91
C ARG A 570 13.81 1.62 9.17
N GLU A 571 14.94 1.89 9.82
CA GLU A 571 15.49 3.25 9.98
C GLU A 571 15.73 3.87 8.60
N HIS A 572 16.38 3.14 7.69
CA HIS A 572 16.61 3.61 6.32
C HIS A 572 15.31 3.89 5.56
N LEU A 573 14.29 3.03 5.65
CA LEU A 573 12.98 3.28 5.04
C LEU A 573 12.33 4.57 5.55
N TYR A 574 12.47 4.85 6.85
CA TYR A 574 11.97 6.09 7.45
C TYR A 574 12.67 7.31 6.85
N GLU A 575 14.00 7.29 6.79
CA GLU A 575 14.79 8.36 6.20
C GLU A 575 14.51 8.55 4.70
N MET A 576 14.33 7.45 3.96
CA MET A 576 14.01 7.48 2.53
C MET A 576 12.62 8.08 2.24
N ASP A 577 11.64 7.87 3.11
CA ASP A 577 10.32 8.51 2.99
C ASP A 577 10.46 10.04 3.08
N TYR A 578 11.23 10.54 4.06
CA TYR A 578 11.51 11.99 4.17
C TYR A 578 12.30 12.54 3.01
N LEU A 579 13.33 11.82 2.55
CA LEU A 579 14.14 12.23 1.42
C LEU A 579 13.24 12.40 0.18
N LYS A 580 12.34 11.45 -0.06
CA LYS A 580 11.41 11.48 -1.19
C LYS A 580 10.45 12.67 -1.14
N GLU A 581 9.98 13.06 0.06
CA GLU A 581 9.12 14.23 0.23
C GLU A 581 9.90 15.55 0.05
N GLY A 582 11.10 15.64 0.64
CA GLY A 582 11.93 16.84 0.63
C GLY A 582 12.57 17.16 -0.72
N ILE A 583 12.82 16.15 -1.57
CA ILE A 583 13.55 16.34 -2.82
C ILE A 583 12.80 17.22 -3.84
N GLY A 584 11.47 17.28 -3.77
CA GLY A 584 10.65 18.09 -4.66
C GLY A 584 10.97 19.59 -4.57
N LEU A 585 11.41 20.07 -3.41
CA LEU A 585 11.77 21.47 -3.18
C LEU A 585 13.11 21.85 -3.86
N ARG A 586 13.97 20.87 -4.13
CA ARG A 586 15.27 21.10 -4.79
C ARG A 586 15.17 21.30 -6.30
N ALA A 587 14.02 21.00 -6.88
CA ALA A 587 13.71 21.27 -8.29
C ALA A 587 13.86 22.76 -8.68
N MET A 588 13.82 23.67 -7.69
CA MET A 588 14.01 25.11 -7.92
C MET A 588 15.42 25.48 -8.42
N ALA A 589 16.42 24.61 -8.21
CA ALA A 589 17.82 24.86 -8.59
C ALA A 589 18.21 24.32 -9.98
N GLN A 590 17.24 24.04 -10.87
CA GLN A 590 17.46 23.45 -12.21
C GLN A 590 18.19 22.09 -12.22
N ARG A 591 18.24 21.39 -11.08
CA ARG A 591 18.73 20.00 -11.01
C ARG A 591 17.57 19.02 -11.08
N ASP A 592 17.78 17.87 -11.69
CA ASP A 592 16.76 16.81 -11.77
C ASP A 592 16.58 16.17 -10.38
N PRO A 593 15.41 16.30 -9.74
CA PRO A 593 15.17 15.74 -8.41
C PRO A 593 15.39 14.24 -8.32
N LEU A 594 15.15 13.49 -9.41
CA LEU A 594 15.34 12.04 -9.41
C LEU A 594 16.83 11.67 -9.28
N VAL A 595 17.72 12.45 -9.90
CA VAL A 595 19.16 12.19 -9.86
C VAL A 595 19.72 12.47 -8.46
N GLU A 596 19.28 13.56 -7.83
CA GLU A 596 19.67 13.87 -6.46
C GLU A 596 19.11 12.83 -5.47
N TYR A 597 17.85 12.40 -5.65
CA TYR A 597 17.26 11.30 -4.87
C TYR A 597 18.03 9.98 -5.03
N GLN A 598 18.46 9.66 -6.25
CA GLN A 598 19.28 8.47 -6.53
C GLN A 598 20.64 8.52 -5.84
N ARG A 599 21.30 9.68 -5.89
CA ARG A 599 22.61 9.88 -5.30
C ARG A 599 22.54 9.80 -3.77
N GLU A 600 21.69 10.62 -3.15
CA GLU A 600 21.57 10.66 -1.69
C GLU A 600 21.00 9.36 -1.13
N GLY A 601 20.00 8.78 -1.81
CA GLY A 601 19.46 7.49 -1.43
C GLY A 601 20.49 6.36 -1.52
N TYR A 602 21.43 6.42 -2.47
CA TYR A 602 22.54 5.47 -2.56
C TYR A 602 23.58 5.70 -1.46
N ASP A 603 23.97 6.94 -1.22
CA ASP A 603 24.95 7.29 -0.17
C ASP A 603 24.42 6.86 1.23
N MET A 604 23.14 7.12 1.51
CA MET A 604 22.46 6.65 2.73
C MET A 604 22.39 5.12 2.82
N PHE A 605 22.15 4.45 1.70
CA PHE A 605 22.12 2.99 1.66
C PHE A 605 23.50 2.37 1.92
N VAL A 606 24.58 2.94 1.37
CA VAL A 606 25.95 2.52 1.67
C VAL A 606 26.28 2.77 3.14
N GLY A 607 25.97 3.96 3.67
CA GLY A 607 26.15 4.26 5.09
C GLY A 607 25.38 3.31 6.01
N MET A 608 24.14 2.96 5.64
CA MET A 608 23.35 1.95 6.37
C MET A 608 24.02 0.57 6.31
N LEU A 609 24.52 0.13 5.16
CA LEU A 609 25.22 -1.15 5.03
C LEU A 609 26.50 -1.20 5.87
N ASP A 610 27.27 -0.13 5.90
CA ASP A 610 28.50 -0.06 6.70
C ASP A 610 28.19 -0.09 8.20
N ALA A 611 27.21 0.70 8.65
CA ALA A 611 26.73 0.67 10.03
C ALA A 611 26.17 -0.70 10.43
N LEU A 612 25.50 -1.39 9.51
CA LEU A 612 24.99 -2.74 9.70
C LEU A 612 26.14 -3.74 9.92
N LYS A 613 27.20 -3.69 9.12
CA LYS A 613 28.37 -4.56 9.28
C LYS A 613 29.03 -4.34 10.64
N GLU A 614 29.29 -3.08 10.98
CA GLU A 614 29.94 -2.70 12.23
C GLU A 614 29.14 -3.17 13.45
N GLU A 615 27.84 -2.85 13.47
CA GLU A 615 26.97 -3.21 14.57
C GLU A 615 26.79 -4.73 14.70
N SER A 616 26.74 -5.45 13.58
CA SER A 616 26.72 -6.91 13.56
C SER A 616 27.97 -7.51 14.19
N VAL A 617 29.16 -7.01 13.84
CA VAL A 617 30.44 -7.45 14.44
C VAL A 617 30.46 -7.16 15.94
N GLY A 618 30.06 -5.96 16.36
CA GLY A 618 29.98 -5.60 17.78
C GLY A 618 29.06 -6.53 18.59
N PHE A 619 27.88 -6.85 18.05
CA PHE A 619 26.97 -7.80 18.71
C PHE A 619 27.51 -9.23 18.74
N LEU A 620 28.18 -9.69 17.67
CA LEU A 620 28.75 -11.05 17.63
C LEU A 620 29.71 -11.32 18.80
N PHE A 621 30.53 -10.34 19.14
CA PHE A 621 31.48 -10.45 20.25
C PHE A 621 30.86 -10.17 21.62
N ASN A 622 29.96 -9.18 21.73
CA ASN A 622 29.56 -8.64 23.04
C ASN A 622 28.19 -9.10 23.54
N VAL A 623 27.33 -9.67 22.69
CA VAL A 623 25.96 -10.03 23.11
C VAL A 623 25.98 -11.12 24.20
N THR A 624 25.14 -10.96 25.22
CA THR A 624 25.00 -11.97 26.28
C THR A 624 24.09 -13.09 25.80
N VAL A 625 24.59 -14.32 25.82
CA VAL A 625 23.87 -15.52 25.37
C VAL A 625 23.45 -16.33 26.59
N GLU A 626 22.14 -16.55 26.75
CA GLU A 626 21.57 -17.47 27.74
C GLU A 626 20.94 -18.66 26.99
N ALA A 627 21.14 -19.88 27.49
CA ALA A 627 20.46 -21.06 26.96
C ALA A 627 18.99 -21.01 27.35
N ALA A 628 18.09 -20.72 26.40
CA ALA A 628 16.66 -20.81 26.66
C ALA A 628 16.21 -22.28 26.51
N PRO A 629 15.45 -22.84 27.47
CA PRO A 629 14.79 -24.11 27.25
C PRO A 629 13.83 -23.94 26.06
N ALA A 630 13.83 -24.91 25.14
CA ALA A 630 12.94 -24.89 23.98
C ALA A 630 11.50 -24.60 24.46
N PRO A 631 10.76 -23.69 23.79
CA PRO A 631 9.35 -23.49 24.14
C PRO A 631 8.68 -24.86 24.03
N ALA A 632 8.14 -25.34 25.15
CA ALA A 632 7.25 -26.49 25.13
C ALA A 632 6.05 -26.06 24.30
N VAL A 633 6.04 -26.46 23.02
CA VAL A 633 4.86 -26.37 22.19
C VAL A 633 3.83 -27.20 22.92
N ALA A 634 2.88 -26.54 23.61
CA ALA A 634 1.76 -27.23 24.20
C ALA A 634 1.14 -28.04 23.05
N PRO A 635 0.99 -29.37 23.19
CA PRO A 635 0.35 -30.15 22.14
C PRO A 635 -1.03 -29.53 21.94
N VAL A 636 -1.23 -28.94 20.77
CA VAL A 636 -2.56 -28.56 20.34
C VAL A 636 -3.30 -29.89 20.25
N ASP A 637 -4.32 -30.08 21.08
CA ASP A 637 -5.14 -31.30 21.05
C ASP A 637 -5.58 -31.52 19.60
N ALA A 638 -5.05 -32.57 18.98
CA ALA A 638 -5.43 -32.94 17.64
C ALA A 638 -6.94 -33.18 17.65
N PRO A 639 -7.71 -32.62 16.70
CA PRO A 639 -9.13 -32.91 16.61
C PRO A 639 -9.33 -34.43 16.52
N THR A 640 -10.23 -34.96 17.34
CA THR A 640 -10.53 -36.40 17.43
C THR A 640 -10.86 -36.96 16.05
N GLY A 641 -10.01 -37.87 15.55
CA GLY A 641 -10.18 -38.54 14.25
C GLY A 641 -8.89 -38.67 13.44
N LEU A 642 -7.88 -37.82 13.68
CA LEU A 642 -6.60 -37.87 12.95
C LEU A 642 -5.74 -39.10 13.30
N ALA A 643 -5.83 -39.60 14.53
CA ALA A 643 -5.12 -40.81 14.95
C ALA A 643 -5.66 -42.08 14.27
N GLU A 644 -6.98 -42.17 14.05
CA GLU A 644 -7.60 -43.27 13.30
C GLU A 644 -7.28 -43.19 11.81
N PHE A 645 -7.24 -41.98 11.25
CA PHE A 645 -6.85 -41.77 9.85
C PHE A 645 -5.37 -42.12 9.60
N ALA A 646 -4.48 -41.75 10.54
CA ALA A 646 -3.06 -42.10 10.48
C ALA A 646 -2.82 -43.62 10.62
N GLN A 647 -3.59 -44.30 11.48
CA GLN A 647 -3.51 -45.76 11.61
C GLN A 647 -4.08 -46.49 10.38
N ALA A 648 -5.17 -45.99 9.79
CA ALA A 648 -5.74 -46.53 8.56
C ALA A 648 -4.82 -46.31 7.33
N ALA A 649 -4.12 -45.18 7.28
CA ALA A 649 -3.12 -44.89 6.25
C ALA A 649 -1.85 -45.75 6.42
N ALA A 650 -1.40 -45.97 7.66
CA ALA A 650 -0.27 -46.84 7.97
C ALA A 650 -0.57 -48.32 7.65
N ALA A 651 -1.80 -48.78 7.87
CA ALA A 651 -2.24 -50.13 7.48
C ALA A 651 -2.27 -50.31 5.95
N LYS A 652 -2.66 -49.29 5.17
CA LYS A 652 -2.62 -49.31 3.70
C LYS A 652 -1.19 -49.22 3.12
N ALA A 653 -0.25 -48.61 3.84
CA ALA A 653 1.14 -48.50 3.41
C ALA A 653 1.94 -49.82 3.60
N GLN A 654 1.50 -50.72 4.47
CA GLN A 654 2.16 -52.02 4.68
C GLN A 654 1.85 -53.06 3.58
N ASP A 655 0.75 -52.90 2.83
CA ASP A 655 0.38 -53.79 1.72
C ASP A 655 1.08 -53.45 0.39
N SER A 656 1.87 -52.37 0.32
CA SER A 656 2.55 -51.90 -0.90
C SER A 656 4.08 -51.87 -0.80
N ALA A 657 4.67 -52.69 0.08
CA ALA A 657 6.12 -52.85 0.20
C ALA A 657 6.70 -53.75 -0.92
N GLY A 658 6.83 -53.18 -2.12
CA GLY A 658 7.53 -53.78 -3.24
C GLY A 658 8.29 -52.74 -4.06
N GLN A 659 9.58 -52.58 -3.73
CA GLN A 659 10.63 -51.85 -4.45
C GLN A 659 10.68 -50.32 -4.33
N GLY A 660 11.83 -49.82 -3.84
CA GLY A 660 12.29 -48.43 -4.03
C GLY A 660 12.56 -47.66 -2.74
N GLY A 661 13.63 -48.01 -2.01
CA GLY A 661 14.08 -47.23 -0.86
C GLY A 661 14.75 -45.92 -1.30
N VAL A 662 14.08 -44.79 -1.09
CA VAL A 662 14.71 -43.47 -1.06
C VAL A 662 15.01 -43.16 0.41
N ALA A 663 16.28 -43.01 0.76
CA ALA A 663 16.72 -42.67 2.10
C ALA A 663 16.24 -41.24 2.45
N THR A 664 15.23 -41.14 3.31
CA THR A 664 14.92 -39.92 4.04
C THR A 664 16.06 -39.64 5.02
N LYS A 665 16.87 -38.61 4.74
CA LYS A 665 17.80 -38.03 5.72
C LYS A 665 16.98 -37.65 6.96
N GLU A 666 17.27 -38.26 8.10
CA GLU A 666 16.81 -37.79 9.40
C GLU A 666 17.23 -36.33 9.56
N ARG A 667 16.24 -35.43 9.69
CA ARG A 667 16.47 -34.07 10.13
C ARG A 667 16.97 -34.17 11.57
N ALA A 668 18.22 -33.77 11.81
CA ALA A 668 18.77 -33.62 13.15
C ALA A 668 17.80 -32.79 14.01
N ALA A 669 17.64 -33.20 15.28
CA ALA A 669 16.84 -32.47 16.25
C ALA A 669 17.25 -31.00 16.26
N ALA A 670 16.27 -30.08 16.13
CA ALA A 670 16.54 -28.66 16.19
C ALA A 670 17.26 -28.34 17.52
N PRO A 671 18.46 -27.73 17.49
CA PRO A 671 19.15 -27.34 18.71
C PRO A 671 18.31 -26.32 19.48
N SER A 672 18.50 -26.26 20.80
CA SER A 672 17.81 -25.34 21.70
C SER A 672 17.88 -23.89 21.19
N ALA A 673 16.72 -23.23 21.08
CA ALA A 673 16.66 -21.84 20.65
C ALA A 673 17.49 -20.95 21.58
N LEU A 674 18.52 -20.30 21.04
CA LEU A 674 19.33 -19.31 21.74
C LEU A 674 18.54 -18.01 21.86
N ARG A 675 18.39 -17.47 23.07
CA ARG A 675 17.83 -16.13 23.29
C ARG A 675 18.97 -15.15 23.58
N ALA A 676 19.08 -14.13 22.73
CA ALA A 676 19.93 -12.98 22.97
C ALA A 676 19.16 -11.97 23.84
N LYS A 677 19.72 -11.60 24.98
CA LYS A 677 19.09 -10.66 25.92
C LYS A 677 19.19 -9.23 25.36
N GLY A 678 18.06 -8.53 25.23
CA GLY A 678 18.00 -7.14 24.72
C GLY A 678 17.47 -6.97 23.30
N ILE A 679 17.08 -8.06 22.63
CA ILE A 679 16.44 -8.05 21.31
C ILE A 679 14.95 -8.41 21.50
N ALA A 680 14.04 -7.52 21.07
CA ALA A 680 12.60 -7.72 21.24
C ALA A 680 12.05 -8.71 20.19
N ASP A 681 11.40 -9.78 20.66
CA ASP A 681 10.82 -10.88 19.84
C ASP A 681 9.32 -10.67 19.52
N GLU A 682 8.71 -9.52 19.87
CA GLU A 682 7.27 -9.28 19.65
C GLU A 682 7.00 -8.47 18.37
N ALA A 683 6.12 -8.99 17.50
CA ALA A 683 5.70 -8.31 16.29
C ALA A 683 4.77 -7.13 16.62
N PRO A 684 5.10 -5.88 16.21
CA PRO A 684 4.24 -4.73 16.45
C PRO A 684 2.95 -4.81 15.60
N PRO A 685 1.86 -4.13 16.03
CA PRO A 685 0.62 -4.09 15.26
C PRO A 685 0.83 -3.38 13.91
N LEU A 686 0.45 -4.05 12.82
CA LEU A 686 0.66 -3.58 11.45
C LEU A 686 -0.58 -2.88 10.88
N THR A 687 -0.35 -1.86 10.06
CA THR A 687 -1.36 -1.17 9.25
C THR A 687 -1.03 -1.33 7.77
N TYR A 688 -1.93 -1.96 7.03
CA TYR A 688 -1.82 -2.24 5.61
C TYR A 688 -2.51 -1.15 4.81
N THR A 689 -1.89 -0.76 3.70
CA THR A 689 -2.54 0.08 2.70
C THR A 689 -2.33 -0.50 1.31
N GLY A 690 -3.43 -0.66 0.58
CA GLY A 690 -3.45 -1.15 -0.79
C GLY A 690 -4.65 -0.59 -1.55
N PRO A 691 -4.66 -0.65 -2.88
CA PRO A 691 -5.84 -0.32 -3.66
C PRO A 691 -6.96 -1.30 -3.29
N SER A 692 -8.14 -0.77 -3.00
CA SER A 692 -9.38 -1.55 -3.08
C SER A 692 -9.63 -1.92 -4.54
N GLU A 693 -10.50 -2.91 -4.80
CA GLU A 693 -10.81 -3.34 -6.17
C GLU A 693 -11.43 -2.22 -7.05
N ASP A 694 -11.88 -1.12 -6.44
CA ASP A 694 -12.39 0.09 -7.10
C ASP A 694 -11.31 1.15 -7.39
N GLY A 695 -10.05 0.87 -7.05
CA GLY A 695 -8.91 1.75 -7.29
C GLY A 695 -8.77 2.91 -6.29
N THR A 696 -9.48 2.87 -5.16
CA THR A 696 -9.30 3.83 -4.05
C THR A 696 -8.38 3.25 -2.96
N PRO A 697 -7.58 4.06 -2.26
CA PRO A 697 -6.71 3.56 -1.19
C PRO A 697 -7.54 3.10 0.03
N GLU A 698 -7.39 1.84 0.44
CA GLU A 698 -8.01 1.27 1.64
C GLU A 698 -6.96 0.98 2.72
N VAL A 699 -7.31 1.22 3.99
CA VAL A 699 -6.43 1.03 5.15
C VAL A 699 -6.99 -0.07 6.05
N GLN A 700 -6.24 -1.16 6.24
CA GLN A 700 -6.60 -2.28 7.13
C GLN A 700 -5.58 -2.40 8.28
N ARG A 701 -5.98 -2.91 9.46
CA ARG A 701 -5.10 -3.04 10.64
C ARG A 701 -5.14 -4.45 11.20
N ASP A 702 -3.97 -5.01 11.51
CA ASP A 702 -3.86 -6.28 12.22
C ASP A 702 -4.33 -6.15 13.68
N GLY A 703 -5.05 -7.17 14.15
CA GLY A 703 -5.67 -7.20 15.49
C GLY A 703 -7.12 -6.73 15.53
N ALA A 704 -7.66 -6.22 14.42
CA ALA A 704 -9.11 -6.04 14.22
C ALA A 704 -9.66 -7.22 13.42
N GLY A 705 -9.76 -8.40 14.06
CA GLY A 705 -10.65 -9.44 13.54
C GLY A 705 -12.05 -8.86 13.32
N PRO A 706 -12.86 -9.38 12.38
CA PRO A 706 -14.22 -8.91 12.22
C PRO A 706 -14.90 -9.08 13.58
N ARG A 707 -15.28 -7.96 14.22
CA ARG A 707 -16.27 -8.01 15.30
C ARG A 707 -17.60 -8.35 14.66
N HIS A 708 -17.74 -9.58 14.19
CA HIS A 708 -18.99 -10.28 14.32
C HIS A 708 -19.28 -10.27 15.81
N ALA A 709 -20.28 -9.48 16.19
CA ALA A 709 -21.05 -9.76 17.38
C ALA A 709 -21.72 -11.11 17.17
N ALA A 710 -20.97 -12.19 17.36
CA ALA A 710 -21.50 -13.52 17.60
C ALA A 710 -22.23 -13.44 18.94
N ALA A 711 -23.52 -13.14 18.87
CA ALA A 711 -24.42 -13.37 19.98
C ALA A 711 -24.38 -14.87 20.29
N ALA A 712 -23.66 -15.23 21.35
CA ALA A 712 -23.74 -16.57 21.93
C ALA A 712 -25.21 -16.85 22.28
N SER A 713 -25.84 -17.73 21.50
CA SER A 713 -27.17 -18.25 21.75
C SER A 713 -27.12 -19.29 22.87
N GLY A 714 -27.11 -18.81 24.11
CA GLY A 714 -27.43 -19.59 25.31
C GLY A 714 -28.82 -19.20 25.81
N GLY A 715 -29.75 -20.15 25.81
CA GLY A 715 -31.20 -19.95 25.96
C GLY A 715 -31.64 -19.24 27.24
N GLY A 716 -32.33 -18.12 27.07
CA GLY A 716 -33.10 -17.44 28.12
C GLY A 716 -34.34 -16.79 27.50
N SER A 717 -35.50 -17.00 28.13
CA SER A 717 -36.79 -16.52 27.68
C SER A 717 -36.82 -14.98 27.62
N ARG A 718 -37.68 -14.41 26.77
CA ARG A 718 -37.81 -12.95 26.54
C ARG A 718 -38.08 -12.16 27.85
N ARG A 719 -38.60 -12.83 28.87
CA ARG A 719 -38.88 -12.28 30.20
C ARG A 719 -37.61 -12.10 31.03
N GLU A 720 -36.69 -13.07 31.01
CA GLU A 720 -35.42 -13.02 31.76
C GLU A 720 -34.49 -11.93 31.22
N ARG A 721 -34.47 -11.73 29.89
CA ARG A 721 -33.73 -10.61 29.27
C ARG A 721 -34.24 -9.23 29.71
N ARG A 722 -35.56 -9.08 29.94
CA ARG A 722 -36.13 -7.82 30.45
C ARG A 722 -35.84 -7.58 31.93
N GLU A 723 -35.76 -8.64 32.74
CA GLU A 723 -35.39 -8.51 34.15
C GLU A 723 -33.89 -8.21 34.33
N ALA A 724 -33.02 -8.80 33.51
CA ALA A 724 -31.59 -8.49 33.51
C ALA A 724 -31.32 -7.01 33.13
N ALA A 725 -32.00 -6.50 32.09
CA ALA A 725 -31.90 -5.10 31.69
C ALA A 725 -32.43 -4.14 32.78
N ARG A 726 -33.50 -4.51 33.50
CA ARG A 726 -34.03 -3.73 34.63
C ARG A 726 -33.09 -3.72 35.85
N ARG A 727 -32.33 -4.79 36.09
CA ARG A 727 -31.34 -4.86 37.16
C ARG A 727 -30.11 -4.00 36.86
N GLN A 728 -29.62 -4.01 35.62
CA GLN A 728 -28.50 -3.14 35.20
C GLN A 728 -28.86 -1.66 35.24
N ALA A 729 -30.09 -1.29 34.85
CA ALA A 729 -30.55 0.11 34.92
C ALA A 729 -30.70 0.65 36.37
N LYS A 730 -30.83 -0.23 37.38
CA LYS A 730 -30.91 0.16 38.80
C LYS A 730 -29.54 0.31 39.48
N ALA A 731 -28.45 -0.11 38.85
CA ALA A 731 -27.12 -0.16 39.46
C ALA A 731 -26.21 1.05 39.13
N ALA A 732 -26.67 2.02 38.33
CA ALA A 732 -25.89 3.22 38.04
C ALA A 732 -25.99 4.26 39.17
N PRO A 733 -24.87 4.71 39.79
CA PRO A 733 -24.89 5.73 40.83
C PRO A 733 -25.13 7.13 40.24
N LYS A 734 -26.08 7.88 40.84
CA LYS A 734 -26.35 9.29 40.51
C LYS A 734 -25.26 10.17 41.11
N SER A 735 -24.42 10.82 40.29
CA SER A 735 -23.57 11.92 40.74
C SER A 735 -24.41 13.20 40.95
N HIS A 736 -24.18 13.84 42.09
CA HIS A 736 -24.84 15.06 42.54
C HIS A 736 -24.36 16.29 41.76
N ARG A 737 -25.32 17.13 41.35
CA ARG A 737 -25.12 18.54 41.01
C ARG A 737 -25.07 19.36 42.30
N ARG A 738 -23.99 20.11 42.54
CA ARG A 738 -23.94 21.33 43.36
C ARG A 738 -22.62 22.06 43.13
N GLY A 739 -22.69 23.38 42.90
CA GLY A 739 -21.56 24.29 42.72
C GLY A 739 -21.59 24.93 41.35
#